data_AF-A0A930V3M9-F1
#
_entry.id   AF-A0A930V3M9-F1
#
_cell.length_a   1.000
_cell.length_b   1.000
_cell.length_c   1.000
_cell.angle_alpha   90.00
_cell.angle_beta   90.00
_cell.angle_gamma   90.00
#
_symmetry.space_group_name_H-M   'P 1'
#
loop_
_entity.id
_entity.type
_entity.pdbx_description
1 polymer ?
#
loop_
_entity_poly.entity_id
_entity_poly.type
_entity_poly.pdbx_seq_one_letter_code
_entity_poly.pdbx_strand_id
1 'polypeptide(L)'
;MGTLLSLLTFEQLVDKIAEFHDRARVGESRNGWKKLLEVAKGLAGTASRDNDPSADSAWYLTEVQAQGYQGIGGEQSLSIELDPTPGITVIHGANGSGKSSIADAIETALQGRVREPALEGRGGNVPIWEREHCGRDVQQATVALTLRSGSNSLRLRCCIDRSGTTTEWSARQSSDGADREIDLSATGWLSAVTGYRPVFSYAVVEREVQLARNLQQFLERLLAFGSCFDVLDQEIENRSAAAIEARDRWDAALRDAQARASEVDKERAREDRTQLLPMEWPTADQDPDSWLRRSELTETGIALPEVPATTLDNLRGLAAAVEHELTELREAETSLHAQLAGPLRDLHAEAEILDDVGDLCPVCATEGVPWLDRLGEAVADVIEIQTRQDSCREAIASLRASTVDVLGNVAAVLAGGEQLEKPGWWQATIAPLLDEAQQAGGRITTGLRTAGSAVVAWVNSPDCEEAVLAASAESDHLRQWRHARREAVDDFVTVWRSTADDASQAAVWSSAKTRLATLRTSLRSERANVLGAQTNLKVEALLADVGITLESITVQGRQASLRVIDQQDRDLQLSMLSAGQRNALLLAPMLAVSDGGPFRFLVLDDPVHAFDQVRVDRLAAAVSEVAKARRVLVLTHDERLKEHLLARNANCDVRGVARDPGTGIVTSAVQGEMWKVLLLDALGVLDTAQTQPQGVTLPPYDIVRGLCRQAFDNALRSLVLRAAVRQSRAPDQDLQELDDEDRTRARIRRARQLVASIPAAGTALDDAEQLVGAYLDGWNRSSHGNPPVGAQDIPSLRAEVQTAQQACERITTI
;
A
#
# COMPACT_ATOMS: atom_id res chain seq x y z
N MET A 1 -12.23 -23.99 27.44
CA MET A 1 -12.71 -23.31 26.21
C MET A 1 -11.60 -22.39 25.75
N GLY A 2 -10.80 -22.83 24.77
CA GLY A 2 -9.72 -22.00 24.22
C GLY A 2 -10.30 -20.82 23.47
N THR A 3 -9.69 -19.64 23.62
CA THR A 3 -10.08 -18.42 22.92
C THR A 3 -10.05 -18.68 21.41
N LEU A 4 -11.22 -18.56 20.74
CA LEU A 4 -11.30 -18.69 19.28
C LEU A 4 -10.54 -17.54 18.61
N LEU A 5 -9.90 -17.82 17.47
CA LEU A 5 -9.26 -16.77 16.67
C LEU A 5 -10.36 -15.92 16.03
N SER A 6 -10.63 -14.75 16.60
CA SER A 6 -11.52 -13.73 16.00
C SER A 6 -10.73 -12.73 15.16
N LEU A 7 -11.34 -12.02 14.21
CA LEU A 7 -10.68 -10.88 13.58
C LEU A 7 -10.23 -9.85 14.62
N LEU A 8 -9.07 -9.22 14.38
CA LEU A 8 -8.59 -8.15 15.25
C LEU A 8 -9.49 -6.92 15.06
N THR A 9 -9.95 -6.33 16.16
CA THR A 9 -10.69 -5.06 16.12
C THR A 9 -9.80 -3.89 16.50
N PHE A 10 -10.20 -2.67 16.11
CA PHE A 10 -9.51 -1.45 16.54
C PHE A 10 -9.50 -1.30 18.07
N GLU A 11 -10.56 -1.73 18.78
CA GLU A 11 -10.61 -1.71 20.25
C GLU A 11 -9.54 -2.61 20.87
N GLN A 12 -9.44 -3.86 20.41
CA GLN A 12 -8.40 -4.79 20.86
C GLN A 12 -6.99 -4.26 20.57
N LEU A 13 -6.83 -3.61 19.42
CA LEU A 13 -5.57 -3.03 19.01
C LEU A 13 -5.20 -1.81 19.89
N VAL A 14 -6.16 -0.94 20.22
CA VAL A 14 -6.00 0.19 21.14
C VAL A 14 -5.61 -0.30 22.53
N ASP A 15 -6.30 -1.31 23.06
CA ASP A 15 -5.99 -1.89 24.38
C ASP A 15 -4.57 -2.47 24.42
N LYS A 16 -4.17 -3.18 23.35
CA LYS A 16 -2.82 -3.71 23.23
C LYS A 16 -1.77 -2.62 23.13
N ILE A 17 -1.99 -1.57 22.33
CA ILE A 17 -1.06 -0.44 22.29
C ILE A 17 -0.95 0.23 23.67
N ALA A 18 -2.06 0.40 24.39
CA ALA A 18 -2.07 0.97 25.73
C ALA A 18 -1.23 0.13 26.72
N GLU A 19 -1.35 -1.20 26.66
CA GLU A 19 -0.54 -2.13 27.46
C GLU A 19 0.97 -1.94 27.19
N PHE A 20 1.37 -1.79 25.93
CA PHE A 20 2.77 -1.52 25.55
C PHE A 20 3.23 -0.11 25.95
N HIS A 21 2.38 0.90 25.80
CA HIS A 21 2.65 2.27 26.23
C HIS A 21 2.91 2.35 27.74
N ASP A 22 2.10 1.66 28.54
CA ASP A 22 2.21 1.70 30.00
C ASP A 22 3.46 1.00 30.51
N ARG A 23 3.90 -0.07 29.81
CA ARG A 23 5.17 -0.76 30.07
C ARG A 23 6.40 0.00 29.59
N ALA A 24 6.25 0.96 28.68
CA ALA A 24 7.37 1.70 28.12
C ALA A 24 7.95 2.70 29.15
N ARG A 25 9.27 2.61 29.35
CA ARG A 25 10.06 3.57 30.16
C ARG A 25 10.06 4.96 29.50
N VAL A 26 10.26 6.01 30.31
CA VAL A 26 10.25 7.44 29.91
C VAL A 26 11.22 7.71 28.76
N GLY A 27 10.84 8.59 27.82
CA GLY A 27 11.66 9.02 26.68
C GLY A 27 11.01 8.79 25.32
N GLU A 28 11.82 8.73 24.25
CA GLU A 28 11.40 8.57 22.85
C GLU A 28 10.56 7.31 22.58
N SER A 29 10.80 6.24 23.34
CA SER A 29 10.03 5.00 23.27
C SER A 29 8.57 5.22 23.65
N ARG A 30 8.33 5.89 24.79
CA ARG A 30 6.98 6.18 25.30
C ARG A 30 6.24 7.15 24.39
N ASN A 31 6.95 8.15 23.83
CA ASN A 31 6.37 9.09 22.88
C ASN A 31 5.93 8.41 21.57
N GLY A 32 6.73 7.47 21.05
CA GLY A 32 6.34 6.67 19.88
C GLY A 32 5.08 5.83 20.12
N TRP A 33 4.99 5.14 21.27
CA TRP A 33 3.78 4.41 21.66
C TRP A 33 2.56 5.31 21.88
N LYS A 34 2.76 6.49 22.48
CA LYS A 34 1.68 7.48 22.67
C LYS A 34 1.13 7.95 21.32
N LYS A 35 2.00 8.27 20.36
CA LYS A 35 1.58 8.69 19.02
C LYS A 35 0.82 7.59 18.28
N LEU A 36 1.30 6.35 18.38
CA LEU A 36 0.61 5.18 17.83
C LEU A 36 -0.79 5.00 18.46
N LEU A 37 -0.92 5.21 19.78
CA LEU A 37 -2.19 5.12 20.50
C LEU A 37 -3.18 6.21 20.08
N GLU A 38 -2.72 7.44 19.87
CA GLU A 38 -3.54 8.56 19.39
C GLU A 38 -4.13 8.25 18.00
N VAL A 39 -3.30 7.76 17.07
CA VAL A 39 -3.76 7.38 15.73
C VAL A 39 -4.75 6.22 15.80
N ALA A 40 -4.44 5.16 16.56
CA ALA A 40 -5.33 4.01 16.71
C ALA A 40 -6.70 4.39 17.31
N LYS A 41 -6.73 5.29 18.30
CA LYS A 41 -7.98 5.81 18.87
C LYS A 41 -8.78 6.65 17.87
N GLY A 42 -8.10 7.48 17.08
CA GLY A 42 -8.73 8.25 16.01
C GLY A 42 -9.42 7.35 14.98
N LEU A 43 -8.71 6.31 14.52
CA LEU A 43 -9.25 5.33 13.57
C LEU A 43 -10.40 4.51 14.16
N ALA A 44 -10.33 4.14 15.44
CA ALA A 44 -11.41 3.45 16.14
C ALA A 44 -12.71 4.28 16.18
N GLY A 45 -12.60 5.61 16.33
CA GLY A 45 -13.75 6.52 16.35
C GLY A 45 -14.39 6.79 14.99
N THR A 46 -13.66 6.59 13.89
CA THR A 46 -14.14 6.80 12.51
C THR A 46 -14.67 5.53 11.84
N ALA A 47 -14.36 4.35 12.38
CA ALA A 47 -14.81 3.08 11.82
C ALA A 47 -16.32 2.92 12.03
N SER A 48 -17.11 3.31 11.02
CA SER A 48 -18.55 3.04 11.01
C SER A 48 -18.80 1.53 10.94
N ARG A 49 -19.26 0.94 12.04
CA ARG A 49 -19.73 -0.46 12.07
C ARG A 49 -21.10 -0.63 11.40
N ASP A 50 -21.84 0.45 11.20
CA ASP A 50 -23.28 0.43 10.91
C ASP A 50 -23.67 -0.17 9.55
N ASN A 51 -22.72 -0.56 8.70
CA ASN A 51 -22.99 -1.19 7.41
C ASN A 51 -22.05 -2.35 7.05
N ASP A 52 -21.24 -2.86 7.98
CA ASP A 52 -20.32 -3.97 7.69
C ASP A 52 -21.04 -5.33 7.84
N PRO A 53 -21.29 -6.08 6.75
CA PRO A 53 -21.97 -7.37 6.84
C PRO A 53 -21.12 -8.45 7.55
N SER A 54 -19.84 -8.20 7.84
CA SER A 54 -18.96 -9.16 8.51
C SER A 54 -18.88 -9.00 10.03
N ALA A 55 -19.37 -7.88 10.60
CA ALA A 55 -19.18 -7.55 12.02
C ALA A 55 -20.09 -8.36 12.97
N ASP A 56 -21.39 -8.50 12.65
CA ASP A 56 -22.40 -9.06 13.57
C ASP A 56 -23.39 -10.06 12.94
N SER A 57 -23.13 -10.51 11.70
CA SER A 57 -24.04 -11.40 10.97
C SER A 57 -23.51 -12.83 10.87
N ALA A 58 -24.40 -13.80 11.07
CA ALA A 58 -24.16 -15.21 10.81
C ALA A 58 -24.77 -15.58 9.45
N TRP A 59 -23.93 -15.65 8.41
CA TRP A 59 -24.36 -15.88 7.03
C TRP A 59 -24.38 -17.36 6.68
N TYR A 60 -25.54 -17.84 6.24
CA TYR A 60 -25.76 -19.18 5.75
C TYR A 60 -25.90 -19.16 4.23
N LEU A 61 -25.15 -20.01 3.52
CA LEU A 61 -25.23 -20.12 2.08
C LEU A 61 -26.47 -20.92 1.68
N THR A 62 -27.39 -20.29 0.94
CA THR A 62 -28.65 -20.91 0.50
C THR A 62 -28.71 -21.18 -0.99
N GLU A 63 -27.90 -20.50 -1.80
CA GLU A 63 -27.92 -20.71 -3.25
C GLU A 63 -26.56 -20.39 -3.86
N VAL A 64 -26.14 -21.24 -4.79
CA VAL A 64 -24.98 -21.03 -5.67
C VAL A 64 -25.45 -21.06 -7.11
N GLN A 65 -25.23 -19.97 -7.84
CA GLN A 65 -25.51 -19.86 -9.26
C GLN A 65 -24.21 -19.62 -10.02
N ALA A 66 -23.98 -20.37 -11.10
CA ALA A 66 -22.84 -20.17 -11.98
C ALA A 66 -23.26 -20.35 -13.43
N GLN A 67 -22.77 -19.49 -14.31
CA GLN A 67 -23.05 -19.52 -15.74
C GLN A 67 -21.77 -19.24 -16.50
N GLY A 68 -21.39 -20.17 -17.38
CA GLY A 68 -20.21 -20.01 -18.24
C GLY A 68 -18.88 -19.86 -17.48
N TYR A 69 -18.79 -20.33 -16.23
CA TYR A 69 -17.62 -20.18 -15.37
C TYR A 69 -16.74 -21.44 -15.40
N GLN A 70 -15.51 -21.30 -15.89
CA GLN A 70 -14.55 -22.40 -16.05
C GLN A 70 -15.17 -23.67 -16.69
N GLY A 71 -15.21 -24.80 -15.96
CA GLY A 71 -15.76 -26.07 -16.42
C GLY A 71 -17.30 -26.11 -16.54
N ILE A 72 -18.00 -25.09 -16.04
CA ILE A 72 -19.46 -24.93 -16.14
C ILE A 72 -19.76 -24.22 -17.47
N GLY A 73 -19.93 -25.02 -18.53
CA GLY A 73 -20.11 -24.53 -19.90
C GLY A 73 -21.57 -24.31 -20.28
N GLY A 74 -21.77 -23.60 -21.40
CA GLY A 74 -23.09 -23.32 -21.99
C GLY A 74 -23.75 -22.04 -21.49
N GLU A 75 -24.85 -21.66 -22.14
CA GLU A 75 -25.68 -20.51 -21.76
C GLU A 75 -26.57 -20.81 -20.54
N GLN A 76 -26.78 -22.09 -20.21
CA GLN A 76 -27.62 -22.48 -19.09
C GLN A 76 -26.89 -22.26 -17.76
N SER A 77 -27.56 -21.59 -16.82
CA SER A 77 -27.02 -21.40 -15.46
C SER A 77 -27.21 -22.67 -14.62
N LEU A 78 -26.14 -23.13 -13.99
CA LEU A 78 -26.17 -24.10 -12.90
C LEU A 78 -26.67 -23.37 -11.65
N SER A 79 -27.78 -23.85 -11.06
CA SER A 79 -28.24 -23.41 -9.73
C SER A 79 -28.25 -24.58 -8.75
N ILE A 80 -27.70 -24.36 -7.56
CA ILE A 80 -27.66 -25.31 -6.46
C ILE A 80 -28.25 -24.63 -5.22
N GLU A 81 -29.48 -24.99 -4.86
CA GLU A 81 -30.14 -24.54 -3.64
C GLU A 81 -29.69 -25.34 -2.42
N LEU A 82 -29.24 -24.72 -1.34
CA LEU A 82 -28.67 -25.39 -0.18
C LEU A 82 -29.54 -25.17 1.05
N ASP A 83 -29.62 -26.19 1.92
CA ASP A 83 -30.31 -26.05 3.19
C ASP A 83 -29.45 -25.21 4.16
N PRO A 84 -29.97 -24.06 4.66
CA PRO A 84 -29.24 -23.16 5.53
C PRO A 84 -28.98 -23.73 6.94
N THR A 85 -29.53 -24.89 7.31
CA THR A 85 -29.29 -25.47 8.63
C THR A 85 -27.91 -26.12 8.75
N PRO A 86 -27.33 -26.24 9.96
CA PRO A 86 -26.12 -27.02 10.19
C PRO A 86 -26.27 -28.48 9.75
N GLY A 87 -25.25 -29.02 9.09
CA GLY A 87 -25.30 -30.34 8.48
C GLY A 87 -24.25 -30.48 7.37
N ILE A 88 -24.41 -31.51 6.53
CA ILE A 88 -23.48 -31.79 5.44
C ILE A 88 -24.22 -31.82 4.11
N THR A 89 -23.58 -31.31 3.06
CA THR A 89 -24.00 -31.52 1.68
C THR A 89 -22.82 -32.08 0.91
N VAL A 90 -22.91 -33.33 0.45
CA VAL A 90 -21.88 -33.96 -0.37
C VAL A 90 -22.19 -33.72 -1.84
N ILE A 91 -21.33 -32.99 -2.55
CA ILE A 91 -21.42 -32.81 -3.99
C ILE A 91 -20.51 -33.86 -4.64
N HIS A 92 -21.13 -34.91 -5.16
CA HIS A 92 -20.45 -36.09 -5.69
C HIS A 92 -20.52 -36.14 -7.22
N GLY A 93 -19.44 -36.55 -7.87
CA GLY A 93 -19.42 -36.71 -9.33
C GLY A 93 -18.04 -37.13 -9.85
N ALA A 94 -17.98 -37.63 -11.07
CA ALA A 94 -16.73 -38.06 -11.71
C ALA A 94 -15.70 -36.92 -11.85
N ASN A 95 -14.44 -37.24 -12.10
CA ASN A 95 -13.41 -36.22 -12.38
C ASN A 95 -13.78 -35.42 -13.64
N GLY A 96 -13.60 -34.10 -13.60
CA GLY A 96 -13.99 -33.19 -14.70
C GLY A 96 -15.48 -32.84 -14.78
N SER A 97 -16.30 -33.22 -13.80
CA SER A 97 -17.75 -32.89 -13.74
C SER A 97 -18.08 -31.43 -13.39
N GLY A 98 -17.09 -30.62 -13.03
CA GLY A 98 -17.28 -29.21 -12.64
C GLY A 98 -17.30 -28.94 -11.13
N LYS A 99 -17.07 -29.95 -10.28
CA LYS A 99 -16.97 -29.81 -8.80
C LYS A 99 -16.04 -28.67 -8.37
N SER A 100 -14.76 -28.72 -8.74
CA SER A 100 -13.79 -27.69 -8.34
C SER A 100 -14.13 -26.31 -8.94
N SER A 101 -14.80 -26.26 -10.09
CA SER A 101 -15.32 -25.00 -10.65
C SER A 101 -16.45 -24.41 -9.81
N ILE A 102 -17.29 -25.23 -9.16
CA ILE A 102 -18.30 -24.77 -8.19
C ILE A 102 -17.62 -24.17 -6.96
N ALA A 103 -16.61 -24.85 -6.39
CA ALA A 103 -15.88 -24.34 -5.24
C ALA A 103 -15.16 -23.01 -5.56
N ASP A 104 -14.45 -22.96 -6.69
CA ASP A 104 -13.79 -21.74 -7.18
C ASP A 104 -14.81 -20.62 -7.45
N ALA A 105 -15.99 -20.93 -7.98
CA ALA A 105 -17.06 -19.95 -8.20
C ALA A 105 -17.53 -19.34 -6.87
N ILE A 106 -17.75 -20.16 -5.84
CA ILE A 106 -18.14 -19.68 -4.50
C ILE A 106 -17.06 -18.73 -3.96
N GLU A 107 -15.79 -19.11 -4.02
CA GLU A 107 -14.71 -18.25 -3.54
C GLU A 107 -14.61 -16.94 -4.33
N THR A 108 -14.77 -17.01 -5.65
CA THR A 108 -14.70 -15.86 -6.55
C THR A 108 -15.80 -14.85 -6.24
N ALA A 109 -17.03 -15.30 -6.01
CA ALA A 109 -18.14 -14.41 -5.65
C ALA A 109 -17.95 -13.77 -4.25
N LEU A 110 -17.31 -14.49 -3.31
CA LEU A 110 -16.98 -13.96 -1.98
C LEU A 110 -15.85 -12.91 -2.03
N GLN A 111 -14.86 -13.08 -2.90
CA GLN A 111 -13.67 -12.22 -2.98
C GLN A 111 -13.80 -11.09 -4.02
N GLY A 112 -14.74 -11.20 -4.96
CA GLY A 112 -14.87 -10.26 -6.07
C GLY A 112 -13.74 -10.30 -7.08
N ARG A 113 -12.94 -11.36 -7.08
CA ARG A 113 -11.83 -11.57 -8.01
C ARG A 113 -11.51 -13.05 -8.14
N VAL A 114 -10.91 -13.41 -9.28
CA VAL A 114 -10.33 -14.74 -9.44
C VAL A 114 -9.12 -14.90 -8.52
N ARG A 115 -8.86 -16.14 -8.11
CA ARG A 115 -7.67 -16.46 -7.33
C ARG A 115 -6.41 -16.21 -8.16
N GLU A 116 -5.43 -15.51 -7.57
CA GLU A 116 -4.13 -15.27 -8.19
C GLU A 116 -3.33 -16.59 -8.37
N PRO A 117 -2.51 -16.72 -9.42
CA PRO A 117 -1.67 -17.89 -9.61
C PRO A 117 -0.68 -18.07 -8.43
N ALA A 118 -0.49 -19.31 -7.97
CA ALA A 118 0.42 -19.61 -6.87
C ALA A 118 1.91 -19.39 -7.21
N LEU A 119 2.26 -19.27 -8.50
CA LEU A 119 3.64 -19.17 -8.99
C LEU A 119 3.76 -18.10 -10.08
N GLU A 120 4.34 -16.95 -9.74
CA GLU A 120 4.93 -16.06 -10.73
C GLU A 120 6.26 -16.67 -11.19
N GLY A 121 6.27 -17.29 -12.37
CA GLY A 121 7.52 -17.70 -12.99
C GLY A 121 8.41 -16.47 -13.20
N ARG A 122 9.68 -16.51 -12.75
CA ARG A 122 10.66 -15.49 -13.13
C ARG A 122 10.80 -15.52 -14.65
N GLY A 123 10.33 -14.48 -15.33
CA GLY A 123 10.51 -14.30 -16.77
C GLY A 123 9.24 -14.02 -17.58
N GLY A 124 8.08 -13.75 -16.97
CA GLY A 124 6.89 -13.32 -17.72
C GLY A 124 6.25 -14.41 -18.61
N ASN A 125 6.69 -15.67 -18.46
CA ASN A 125 6.06 -16.79 -19.15
C ASN A 125 4.83 -17.25 -18.36
N VAL A 126 3.67 -17.14 -19.02
CA VAL A 126 2.39 -17.66 -18.55
C VAL A 126 2.53 -19.16 -18.21
N PRO A 127 2.07 -19.62 -17.04
CA PRO A 127 2.05 -21.05 -16.72
C PRO A 127 1.27 -21.86 -17.76
N ILE A 128 1.84 -22.97 -18.25
CA ILE A 128 1.20 -23.85 -19.27
C ILE A 128 -0.17 -24.39 -18.80
N TRP A 129 -0.39 -24.45 -17.49
CA TRP A 129 -1.60 -24.97 -16.85
C TRP A 129 -2.44 -23.89 -16.19
N GLU A 130 -2.35 -22.65 -16.69
CA GLU A 130 -3.20 -21.55 -16.21
C GLU A 130 -4.68 -21.86 -16.47
N ARG A 131 -5.53 -21.47 -15.52
CA ARG A 131 -6.96 -21.79 -15.55
C ARG A 131 -7.67 -20.90 -16.57
N GLU A 132 -8.46 -21.50 -17.44
CA GLU A 132 -9.44 -20.73 -18.21
C GLU A 132 -10.56 -20.26 -17.29
N HIS A 133 -10.85 -18.95 -17.28
CA HIS A 133 -11.83 -18.36 -16.38
C HIS A 133 -13.28 -18.47 -16.89
N CYS A 134 -13.43 -18.47 -18.22
CA CYS A 134 -14.71 -18.64 -18.90
C CYS A 134 -14.80 -20.03 -19.52
N GLY A 135 -16.01 -20.59 -19.57
CA GLY A 135 -16.30 -21.81 -20.31
C GLY A 135 -16.12 -21.63 -21.82
N ARG A 136 -16.07 -22.75 -22.54
CA ARG A 136 -15.90 -22.74 -24.00
C ARG A 136 -16.96 -21.85 -24.66
N ASP A 137 -16.50 -20.97 -25.55
CA ASP A 137 -17.31 -20.02 -26.33
C ASP A 137 -18.06 -18.95 -25.51
N VAL A 138 -17.80 -18.84 -24.20
CA VAL A 138 -18.36 -17.79 -23.33
C VAL A 138 -17.40 -16.59 -23.29
N GLN A 139 -17.92 -15.37 -23.42
CA GLN A 139 -17.12 -14.14 -23.31
C GLN A 139 -17.03 -13.60 -21.89
N GLN A 140 -18.08 -13.86 -21.09
CA GLN A 140 -18.18 -13.40 -19.72
C GLN A 140 -18.86 -14.48 -18.87
N ALA A 141 -18.21 -14.89 -17.80
CA ALA A 141 -18.75 -15.79 -16.80
C ALA A 141 -19.49 -14.99 -15.73
N THR A 142 -20.62 -15.50 -15.24
CA THR A 142 -21.35 -14.91 -14.12
C THR A 142 -21.46 -15.92 -12.98
N VAL A 143 -21.14 -15.48 -11.77
CA VAL A 143 -21.36 -16.24 -10.54
C VAL A 143 -22.18 -15.40 -9.58
N ALA A 144 -23.16 -16.01 -8.92
CA ALA A 144 -23.91 -15.38 -7.85
C ALA A 144 -24.10 -16.31 -6.65
N LEU A 145 -24.08 -15.73 -5.45
CA LEU A 145 -24.35 -16.41 -4.19
C LEU A 145 -25.48 -15.71 -3.46
N THR A 146 -26.36 -16.50 -2.84
CA THR A 146 -27.37 -15.97 -1.92
C THR A 146 -27.03 -16.44 -0.51
N LEU A 147 -26.79 -15.47 0.38
CA LEU A 147 -26.52 -15.67 1.81
C LEU A 147 -27.71 -15.16 2.63
N ARG A 148 -28.07 -15.86 3.72
CA ARG A 148 -29.14 -15.44 4.63
C ARG A 148 -28.66 -15.34 6.08
N SER A 149 -29.21 -14.37 6.81
CA SER A 149 -29.03 -14.21 8.26
C SER A 149 -30.32 -13.65 8.88
N GLY A 150 -31.13 -14.52 9.50
CA GLY A 150 -32.46 -14.12 9.99
C GLY A 150 -33.37 -13.65 8.85
N SER A 151 -33.95 -12.44 8.98
CA SER A 151 -34.73 -11.79 7.91
C SER A 151 -33.88 -11.13 6.83
N ASN A 152 -32.56 -11.03 7.03
CA ASN A 152 -31.66 -10.39 6.08
C ASN A 152 -31.19 -11.38 5.00
N SER A 153 -31.11 -10.90 3.77
CA SER A 153 -30.53 -11.61 2.62
C SER A 153 -29.41 -10.78 2.01
N LEU A 154 -28.29 -11.40 1.64
CA LEU A 154 -27.18 -10.76 0.94
C LEU A 154 -26.90 -11.55 -0.34
N ARG A 155 -27.14 -10.92 -1.49
CA ARG A 155 -26.85 -11.49 -2.80
C ARG A 155 -25.56 -10.91 -3.35
N LEU A 156 -24.57 -11.76 -3.57
CA LEU A 156 -23.29 -11.42 -4.19
C LEU A 156 -23.36 -11.80 -5.66
N ARG A 157 -22.89 -10.93 -6.55
CA ARG A 157 -22.76 -11.21 -7.97
C ARG A 157 -21.37 -10.79 -8.44
N CYS A 158 -20.71 -11.66 -9.18
CA CYS A 158 -19.39 -11.41 -9.77
C CYS A 158 -19.41 -11.81 -11.25
N CYS A 159 -18.97 -10.92 -12.12
CA CYS A 159 -18.87 -11.13 -13.56
C CYS A 159 -17.41 -11.03 -14.00
N ILE A 160 -16.90 -12.04 -14.69
CA ILE A 160 -15.48 -12.15 -15.08
C ILE A 160 -15.36 -12.35 -16.59
N ASP A 161 -14.41 -11.67 -17.20
CA ASP A 161 -14.09 -11.84 -18.61
C ASP A 161 -13.11 -13.00 -18.87
N ARG A 162 -12.77 -13.23 -20.14
CA ARG A 162 -11.81 -14.28 -20.53
C ARG A 162 -10.40 -14.10 -19.96
N SER A 163 -10.01 -12.88 -19.63
CA SER A 163 -8.70 -12.58 -19.04
C SER A 163 -8.62 -12.86 -17.55
N GLY A 164 -9.77 -13.17 -16.91
CA GLY A 164 -9.85 -13.30 -15.46
C GLY A 164 -10.08 -11.97 -14.74
N THR A 165 -10.25 -10.87 -15.49
CA THR A 165 -10.52 -9.55 -14.91
C THR A 165 -11.98 -9.47 -14.47
N THR A 166 -12.20 -8.92 -13.28
CA THR A 166 -13.54 -8.71 -12.77
C THR A 166 -14.15 -7.47 -13.40
N THR A 167 -15.23 -7.68 -14.15
CA THR A 167 -15.97 -6.63 -14.87
C THR A 167 -17.07 -6.01 -14.01
N GLU A 168 -17.65 -6.79 -13.10
CA GLU A 168 -18.68 -6.35 -12.16
C GLU A 168 -18.54 -7.17 -10.87
N TRP A 169 -18.56 -6.52 -9.72
CA TRP A 169 -18.74 -7.16 -8.42
C TRP A 169 -19.70 -6.32 -7.59
N SER A 170 -20.88 -6.87 -7.30
CA SER A 170 -21.95 -6.16 -6.61
C SER A 170 -22.51 -7.01 -5.46
N ALA A 171 -22.88 -6.33 -4.38
CA ALA A 171 -23.51 -6.94 -3.22
C ALA A 171 -24.80 -6.19 -2.89
N ARG A 172 -25.94 -6.90 -2.96
CA ARG A 172 -27.25 -6.35 -2.64
C ARG A 172 -27.76 -6.98 -1.35
N GLN A 173 -27.96 -6.17 -0.32
CA GLN A 173 -28.59 -6.59 0.92
C GLN A 173 -30.07 -6.24 0.89
N SER A 174 -30.91 -7.19 1.28
CA SER A 174 -32.34 -7.01 1.48
C SER A 174 -32.66 -7.24 2.96
N SER A 175 -33.27 -6.25 3.61
CA SER A 175 -33.72 -6.30 5.01
C SER A 175 -35.12 -5.72 5.10
N ASP A 176 -36.09 -6.49 5.61
CA ASP A 176 -37.48 -6.06 5.80
C ASP A 176 -38.13 -5.41 4.56
N GLY A 177 -37.77 -5.87 3.35
CA GLY A 177 -38.31 -5.40 2.08
C GLY A 177 -37.62 -4.15 1.49
N ALA A 178 -36.61 -3.59 2.17
CA ALA A 178 -35.75 -2.56 1.62
C ALA A 178 -34.46 -3.18 1.05
N ASP A 179 -34.21 -2.92 -0.24
CA ASP A 179 -32.98 -3.33 -0.92
C ASP A 179 -31.96 -2.19 -0.91
N ARG A 180 -30.72 -2.50 -0.53
CA ARG A 180 -29.58 -1.57 -0.57
C ARG A 180 -28.37 -2.24 -1.21
N GLU A 181 -27.61 -1.45 -1.95
CA GLU A 181 -26.31 -1.86 -2.49
C GLU A 181 -25.21 -1.54 -1.47
N ILE A 182 -24.28 -2.47 -1.28
CA ILE A 182 -23.17 -2.36 -0.34
C ILE A 182 -21.88 -2.50 -1.12
N ASP A 183 -20.99 -1.53 -0.96
CA ASP A 183 -19.61 -1.68 -1.42
C ASP A 183 -18.82 -2.53 -0.41
N LEU A 184 -18.69 -3.83 -0.69
CA LEU A 184 -17.94 -4.74 0.16
C LEU A 184 -16.44 -4.41 0.23
N SER A 185 -15.89 -3.72 -0.76
CA SER A 185 -14.47 -3.36 -0.78
C SER A 185 -14.13 -2.31 0.29
N ALA A 186 -15.12 -1.50 0.70
CA ALA A 186 -15.00 -0.51 1.76
C ALA A 186 -15.32 -1.08 3.17
N THR A 187 -15.59 -2.38 3.29
CA THR A 187 -15.96 -3.06 4.55
C THR A 187 -14.89 -4.06 5.00
N GLY A 188 -15.02 -4.64 6.20
CA GLY A 188 -14.19 -5.73 6.68
C GLY A 188 -14.41 -7.09 5.98
N TRP A 189 -15.32 -7.18 5.01
CA TRP A 189 -15.71 -8.43 4.35
C TRP A 189 -14.53 -9.24 3.77
N LEU A 190 -13.66 -8.61 2.98
CA LEU A 190 -12.52 -9.30 2.35
C LEU A 190 -11.53 -9.82 3.40
N SER A 191 -11.36 -9.08 4.50
CA SER A 191 -10.54 -9.53 5.63
C SER A 191 -11.19 -10.70 6.37
N ALA A 192 -12.51 -10.72 6.50
CA ALA A 192 -13.24 -11.88 7.01
C ALA A 192 -13.09 -13.11 6.10
N VAL A 193 -13.26 -12.96 4.77
CA VAL A 193 -13.06 -14.06 3.82
C VAL A 193 -11.65 -14.60 3.89
N THR A 194 -10.64 -13.74 4.00
CA THR A 194 -9.22 -14.15 4.10
C THR A 194 -8.90 -14.81 5.44
N GLY A 195 -9.41 -14.24 6.53
CA GLY A 195 -9.11 -14.68 7.90
C GLY A 195 -9.81 -15.98 8.30
N TYR A 196 -11.05 -16.21 7.84
CA TYR A 196 -11.83 -17.40 8.17
C TYR A 196 -11.91 -18.44 7.05
N ARG A 197 -11.59 -18.04 5.82
CA ARG A 197 -11.44 -18.87 4.61
C ARG A 197 -12.51 -19.96 4.48
N PRO A 198 -13.78 -19.59 4.16
CA PRO A 198 -14.90 -20.52 4.09
C PRO A 198 -14.83 -21.49 2.91
N VAL A 199 -13.88 -21.32 1.97
CA VAL A 199 -13.64 -22.24 0.86
C VAL A 199 -12.22 -22.76 0.91
N PHE A 200 -12.07 -24.07 0.91
CA PHE A 200 -10.80 -24.77 0.93
C PHE A 200 -10.72 -25.76 -0.23
N SER A 201 -9.66 -25.66 -1.03
CA SER A 201 -9.33 -26.63 -2.08
C SER A 201 -7.96 -27.21 -1.80
N TYR A 202 -7.89 -28.54 -1.63
CA TYR A 202 -6.64 -29.21 -1.27
C TYR A 202 -5.55 -28.99 -2.33
N ALA A 203 -5.89 -29.25 -3.59
CA ALA A 203 -4.95 -29.15 -4.72
C ALA A 203 -4.38 -27.74 -4.89
N VAL A 204 -5.06 -26.72 -4.37
CA VAL A 204 -4.58 -25.34 -4.37
C VAL A 204 -3.63 -25.11 -3.20
N VAL A 205 -4.02 -25.50 -1.99
CA VAL A 205 -3.17 -25.31 -0.80
C VAL A 205 -1.88 -26.11 -0.89
N GLU A 206 -1.90 -27.32 -1.45
CA GLU A 206 -0.70 -28.11 -1.72
C GLU A 206 0.27 -27.40 -2.68
N ARG A 207 -0.26 -26.70 -3.70
CA ARG A 207 0.53 -25.89 -4.63
C ARG A 207 1.04 -24.59 -4.02
N GLU A 208 0.24 -23.95 -3.17
CA GLU A 208 0.66 -22.79 -2.41
C GLU A 208 1.83 -23.18 -1.48
N VAL A 209 1.70 -24.26 -0.71
CA VAL A 209 2.62 -24.61 0.38
C VAL A 209 3.78 -25.52 -0.08
N GLN A 210 4.53 -25.08 -1.10
CA GLN A 210 5.75 -25.79 -1.56
C GLN A 210 7.05 -25.20 -1.00
N LEU A 211 7.07 -23.90 -0.71
CA LEU A 211 8.25 -23.18 -0.22
C LEU A 211 7.97 -22.60 1.17
N ALA A 212 9.02 -22.43 1.98
CA ALA A 212 8.90 -21.85 3.33
C ALA A 212 8.26 -20.45 3.33
N ARG A 213 8.55 -19.63 2.30
CA ARG A 213 7.91 -18.31 2.11
C ARG A 213 6.40 -18.43 1.89
N ASN A 214 5.98 -19.44 1.12
CA ASN A 214 4.58 -19.61 0.79
C ASN A 214 3.81 -20.17 2.00
N LEU A 215 4.42 -21.07 2.78
CA LEU A 215 3.89 -21.52 4.07
C LEU A 215 3.66 -20.34 5.01
N GLN A 216 4.60 -19.38 5.04
CA GLN A 216 4.47 -18.18 5.85
C GLN A 216 3.28 -17.32 5.43
N GLN A 217 3.09 -17.09 4.12
CA GLN A 217 1.94 -16.35 3.61
C GLN A 217 0.61 -17.07 3.90
N PHE A 218 0.58 -18.39 3.73
CA PHE A 218 -0.58 -19.21 4.05
C PHE A 218 -0.96 -19.09 5.54
N LEU A 219 -0.01 -19.29 6.46
CA LEU A 219 -0.27 -19.20 7.89
C LEU A 219 -0.59 -17.77 8.33
N GLU A 220 0.05 -16.74 7.76
CA GLU A 220 -0.23 -15.34 8.12
C GLU A 220 -1.68 -14.95 7.80
N ARG A 221 -2.25 -15.42 6.68
CA ARG A 221 -3.67 -15.20 6.34
C ARG A 221 -4.60 -15.80 7.41
N LEU A 222 -4.23 -16.94 7.98
CA LEU A 222 -4.98 -17.64 9.03
C LEU A 222 -4.85 -17.02 10.43
N LEU A 223 -3.94 -16.06 10.61
CA LEU A 223 -3.80 -15.34 11.89
C LEU A 223 -4.90 -14.29 12.10
N ALA A 224 -5.81 -14.07 11.13
CA ALA A 224 -6.98 -13.20 11.25
C ALA A 224 -6.66 -11.74 11.68
N PHE A 225 -5.57 -11.17 11.15
CA PHE A 225 -5.16 -9.78 11.43
C PHE A 225 -6.20 -8.72 11.09
N GLY A 226 -7.13 -9.01 10.18
CA GLY A 226 -8.15 -8.05 9.77
C GLY A 226 -7.57 -6.88 8.97
N SER A 227 -8.44 -5.99 8.49
CA SER A 227 -8.03 -4.75 7.80
C SER A 227 -7.56 -3.66 8.77
N CYS A 228 -7.91 -3.75 10.06
CA CYS A 228 -7.61 -2.69 11.02
C CYS A 228 -6.10 -2.45 11.18
N PHE A 229 -5.30 -3.53 11.14
CA PHE A 229 -3.85 -3.43 11.21
C PHE A 229 -3.28 -2.79 9.95
N ASP A 230 -3.76 -3.18 8.77
CA ASP A 230 -3.30 -2.64 7.49
C ASP A 230 -3.63 -1.14 7.36
N VAL A 231 -4.82 -0.72 7.81
CA VAL A 231 -5.22 0.70 7.84
C VAL A 231 -4.33 1.49 8.79
N LEU A 232 -4.02 0.95 9.97
CA LEU A 232 -3.09 1.60 10.90
C LEU A 232 -1.67 1.67 10.33
N ASP A 233 -1.19 0.60 9.71
CA ASP A 233 0.14 0.54 9.07
C ASP A 233 0.27 1.57 7.97
N GLN A 234 -0.73 1.68 7.10
CA GLN A 234 -0.75 2.69 6.05
C GLN A 234 -0.78 4.12 6.60
N GLU A 235 -1.59 4.38 7.63
CA GLU A 235 -1.68 5.72 8.22
C GLU A 235 -0.37 6.14 8.92
N ILE A 236 0.26 5.21 9.64
CA ILE A 236 1.58 5.44 10.27
C ILE A 236 2.66 5.62 9.21
N GLU A 237 2.65 4.82 8.14
CA GLU A 237 3.59 4.95 7.04
C GLU A 237 3.47 6.32 6.36
N ASN A 238 2.25 6.74 6.03
CA ASN A 238 1.98 8.03 5.39
C ASN A 238 2.49 9.21 6.25
N ARG A 239 2.14 9.23 7.54
CA ARG A 239 2.56 10.30 8.46
C ARG A 239 4.06 10.28 8.73
N SER A 240 4.65 9.08 8.86
CA SER A 240 6.09 8.95 9.04
C SER A 240 6.85 9.40 7.79
N ALA A 241 6.37 9.06 6.59
CA ALA A 241 7.00 9.49 5.35
C ALA A 241 6.93 11.01 5.19
N ALA A 242 5.77 11.62 5.43
CA ALA A 242 5.60 13.07 5.37
C ALA A 242 6.53 13.80 6.37
N ALA A 243 6.62 13.31 7.60
CA ALA A 243 7.48 13.91 8.63
C ALA A 243 8.98 13.76 8.32
N ILE A 244 9.41 12.59 7.79
CA ILE A 244 10.79 12.37 7.36
C ILE A 244 11.14 13.26 6.17
N GLU A 245 10.25 13.37 5.18
CA GLU A 245 10.47 14.24 4.02
C GLU A 245 10.55 15.73 4.43
N ALA A 246 9.67 16.17 5.35
CA ALA A 246 9.73 17.52 5.92
C ALA A 246 11.05 17.77 6.66
N ARG A 247 11.55 16.77 7.39
CA ARG A 247 12.85 16.81 8.07
C ARG A 247 14.02 16.85 7.09
N ASP A 248 14.00 16.05 6.04
CA ASP A 248 15.04 16.03 5.01
C ASP A 248 15.10 17.38 4.27
N ARG A 249 13.94 17.96 3.94
CA ARG A 249 13.84 19.31 3.37
C ARG A 249 14.42 20.37 4.32
N TRP A 250 14.12 20.27 5.60
CA TRP A 250 14.67 21.16 6.63
C TRP A 250 16.19 21.00 6.78
N ASP A 251 16.71 19.78 6.85
CA ASP A 251 18.15 19.50 6.99
C ASP A 251 18.94 19.88 5.72
N ALA A 252 18.33 19.78 4.53
CA ALA A 252 18.91 20.27 3.28
C ALA A 252 18.99 21.81 3.29
N ALA A 253 17.90 22.49 3.62
CA ALA A 253 17.86 23.95 3.70
C ALA A 253 18.82 24.49 4.78
N LEU A 254 18.95 23.81 5.92
CA LEU A 254 19.90 24.17 6.96
C LEU A 254 21.35 24.06 6.48
N ARG A 255 21.71 22.96 5.80
CA ARG A 255 23.07 22.78 5.26
C ARG A 255 23.42 23.83 4.21
N ASP A 256 22.47 24.18 3.36
CA ASP A 256 22.64 25.22 2.35
C ASP A 256 22.80 26.61 2.98
N ALA A 257 21.94 26.96 3.96
CA ALA A 257 22.07 28.19 4.74
C ALA A 257 23.41 28.26 5.50
N GLN A 258 23.88 27.13 6.06
CA GLN A 258 25.19 27.02 6.70
C GLN A 258 26.34 27.32 5.74
N ALA A 259 26.27 26.80 4.51
CA ALA A 259 27.27 27.04 3.48
C ALA A 259 27.28 28.51 3.05
N ARG A 260 26.11 29.08 2.74
CA ARG A 260 25.95 30.48 2.33
C ARG A 260 26.39 31.45 3.42
N ALA A 261 25.94 31.26 4.66
CA ALA A 261 26.36 32.10 5.79
C ALA A 261 27.88 32.00 6.05
N SER A 262 28.47 30.81 5.88
CA SER A 262 29.92 30.65 6.00
C SER A 262 30.70 31.36 4.88
N GLU A 263 30.12 31.47 3.68
CA GLU A 263 30.74 32.21 2.57
C GLU A 263 30.75 33.71 2.85
N VAL A 264 29.60 34.26 3.27
CA VAL A 264 29.47 35.66 3.73
C VAL A 264 30.47 35.98 4.85
N ASP A 265 30.65 35.07 5.81
CA ASP A 265 31.63 35.25 6.89
C ASP A 265 33.09 35.22 6.43
N LYS A 266 33.41 34.40 5.42
CA LYS A 266 34.75 34.34 4.85
C LYS A 266 35.09 35.59 4.06
N GLU A 267 34.14 36.12 3.32
CA GLU A 267 34.29 37.39 2.60
C GLU A 267 34.55 38.53 3.59
N ARG A 268 33.74 38.62 4.65
CA ARG A 268 33.94 39.61 5.71
C ARG A 268 35.32 39.50 6.38
N ALA A 269 35.74 38.28 6.73
CA ALA A 269 37.05 38.06 7.36
C ALA A 269 38.26 38.38 6.45
N ARG A 270 38.06 38.44 5.12
CA ARG A 270 39.11 38.90 4.17
C ARG A 270 39.23 40.43 4.16
N GLU A 271 38.11 41.13 4.26
CA GLU A 271 38.03 42.59 4.24
C GLU A 271 38.45 43.20 5.58
N ASP A 272 38.01 42.60 6.68
CA ASP A 272 38.26 43.06 8.04
C ASP A 272 38.86 41.89 8.85
N ARG A 273 40.07 42.09 9.39
CA ARG A 273 40.81 41.03 10.12
C ARG A 273 40.25 40.74 11.51
N THR A 274 39.02 41.18 11.80
CA THR A 274 38.32 40.89 13.05
C THR A 274 37.85 39.45 13.12
N GLN A 275 37.94 38.86 14.30
CA GLN A 275 37.48 37.50 14.56
C GLN A 275 35.95 37.52 14.78
N LEU A 276 35.20 36.95 13.84
CA LEU A 276 33.75 36.83 13.94
C LEU A 276 33.35 35.73 14.93
N LEU A 277 32.29 35.97 15.71
CA LEU A 277 31.72 34.95 16.59
C LEU A 277 30.91 33.92 15.77
N PRO A 278 31.07 32.61 16.05
CA PRO A 278 30.27 31.57 15.40
C PRO A 278 28.77 31.70 15.74
N MET A 279 27.91 31.51 14.75
CA MET A 279 26.46 31.46 14.95
C MET A 279 26.01 30.08 15.45
N GLU A 280 25.16 30.06 16.49
CA GLU A 280 24.48 28.83 16.93
C GLU A 280 23.30 28.52 16.01
N TRP A 281 23.33 27.35 15.38
CA TRP A 281 22.27 26.89 14.49
C TRP A 281 21.12 26.24 15.27
N PRO A 282 19.87 26.41 14.81
CA PRO A 282 18.69 25.98 15.55
C PRO A 282 18.43 24.47 15.38
N THR A 283 17.57 23.94 16.24
CA THR A 283 16.92 22.63 16.04
C THR A 283 15.48 22.84 15.53
N ALA A 284 14.91 21.86 14.85
CA ALA A 284 13.62 22.03 14.16
C ALA A 284 12.42 22.28 15.10
N ASP A 285 12.55 21.92 16.38
CA ASP A 285 11.55 22.14 17.44
C ASP A 285 11.57 23.56 18.03
N GLN A 286 12.54 24.39 17.66
CA GLN A 286 12.61 25.78 18.08
C GLN A 286 11.72 26.68 17.22
N ASP A 287 11.42 27.88 17.74
CA ASP A 287 10.68 28.91 17.02
C ASP A 287 11.62 29.71 16.07
N PRO A 288 11.30 29.81 14.76
CA PRO A 288 12.14 30.53 13.79
C PRO A 288 12.36 32.00 14.15
N ASP A 289 11.32 32.70 14.63
CA ASP A 289 11.39 34.13 14.92
C ASP A 289 12.25 34.40 16.16
N SER A 290 12.15 33.53 17.17
CA SER A 290 12.98 33.57 18.37
C SER A 290 14.45 33.29 18.07
N TRP A 291 14.76 32.40 17.12
CA TRP A 291 16.14 32.18 16.65
C TRP A 291 16.68 33.40 15.91
N LEU A 292 15.91 33.97 14.97
CA LEU A 292 16.32 35.18 14.24
C LEU A 292 16.67 36.34 15.18
N ARG A 293 15.87 36.56 16.23
CA ARG A 293 16.15 37.60 17.25
C ARG A 293 17.42 37.34 18.05
N ARG A 294 17.64 36.10 18.51
CA ARG A 294 18.84 35.73 19.29
C ARG A 294 20.12 35.79 18.46
N SER A 295 20.03 35.52 17.17
CA SER A 295 21.16 35.55 16.24
C SER A 295 21.39 36.93 15.61
N GLU A 296 20.67 37.97 16.06
CA GLU A 296 20.73 39.35 15.52
C GLU A 296 20.40 39.45 14.01
N LEU A 297 19.65 38.50 13.46
CA LEU A 297 19.25 38.45 12.04
C LEU A 297 17.85 39.05 11.85
N THR A 298 17.68 40.31 12.24
CA THR A 298 16.38 41.01 12.14
C THR A 298 16.33 42.04 11.01
N GLU A 299 17.49 42.35 10.42
CA GLU A 299 17.65 43.37 9.40
C GLU A 299 17.19 42.85 8.02
N THR A 300 16.02 43.31 7.55
CA THR A 300 15.46 42.98 6.23
C THR A 300 15.66 44.15 5.27
N GLY A 301 16.17 43.92 4.05
CA GLY A 301 16.43 44.99 3.07
C GLY A 301 17.36 44.57 1.92
N ILE A 302 17.62 45.49 0.99
CA ILE A 302 18.55 45.30 -0.15
C ILE A 302 19.94 45.80 0.27
N ALA A 303 21.01 45.14 -0.19
CA ALA A 303 22.37 45.62 -0.01
C ALA A 303 22.52 47.05 -0.59
N LEU A 304 22.97 47.99 0.25
CA LEU A 304 23.20 49.38 -0.12
C LEU A 304 24.65 49.57 -0.61
N PRO A 305 24.93 50.48 -1.56
CA PRO A 305 26.30 50.77 -1.98
C PRO A 305 27.13 51.35 -0.82
N GLU A 306 28.42 50.99 -0.77
CA GLU A 306 29.33 51.40 0.31
C GLU A 306 29.70 52.89 0.22
N VAL A 307 29.63 53.60 1.36
CA VAL A 307 30.16 54.96 1.51
C VAL A 307 31.24 54.94 2.62
N PRO A 308 32.52 54.79 2.26
CA PRO A 308 33.61 54.74 3.23
C PRO A 308 33.67 55.99 4.11
N ALA A 309 34.07 55.85 5.38
CA ALA A 309 34.23 56.99 6.29
C ALA A 309 35.25 58.04 5.78
N THR A 310 36.21 57.64 4.93
CA THR A 310 37.22 58.52 4.31
C THR A 310 36.70 59.31 3.11
N THR A 311 35.47 59.09 2.68
CA THR A 311 34.89 59.69 1.47
C THR A 311 34.85 61.22 1.56
N LEU A 312 34.47 61.76 2.71
CA LEU A 312 34.42 63.21 2.92
C LEU A 312 35.83 63.83 2.90
N ASP A 313 36.81 63.17 3.52
CA ASP A 313 38.20 63.63 3.52
C ASP A 313 38.82 63.61 2.12
N ASN A 314 38.52 62.59 1.31
CA ASN A 314 38.96 62.50 -0.07
C ASN A 314 38.36 63.62 -0.94
N LEU A 315 37.06 63.89 -0.81
CA LEU A 315 36.40 64.98 -1.53
C LEU A 315 36.96 66.35 -1.11
N ARG A 316 37.17 66.57 0.19
CA ARG A 316 37.79 67.80 0.72
C ARG A 316 39.22 67.98 0.22
N GLY A 317 40.00 66.90 0.12
CA GLY A 317 41.34 66.93 -0.48
C GLY A 317 41.34 67.36 -1.95
N LEU A 318 40.41 66.81 -2.75
CA LEU A 318 40.24 67.21 -4.15
C LEU A 318 39.72 68.65 -4.29
N ALA A 319 38.82 69.08 -3.39
CA ALA A 319 38.30 70.44 -3.36
C ALA A 319 39.40 71.46 -3.03
N ALA A 320 40.26 71.15 -2.05
CA ALA A 320 41.41 71.97 -1.71
C ALA A 320 42.43 72.07 -2.86
N ALA A 321 42.64 70.98 -3.61
CA ALA A 321 43.49 71.02 -4.81
C ALA A 321 42.92 71.95 -5.90
N VAL A 322 41.60 71.90 -6.14
CA VAL A 322 40.93 72.83 -7.08
C VAL A 322 41.03 74.28 -6.61
N GLU A 323 40.83 74.54 -5.33
CA GLU A 323 40.94 75.89 -4.75
C GLU A 323 42.36 76.46 -4.87
N HIS A 324 43.37 75.63 -4.62
CA HIS A 324 44.77 76.00 -4.79
C HIS A 324 45.08 76.35 -6.25
N GLU A 325 44.74 75.46 -7.20
CA GLU A 325 44.99 75.69 -8.63
C GLU A 325 44.25 76.92 -9.17
N LEU A 326 43.00 77.16 -8.73
CA LEU A 326 42.25 78.36 -9.10
C LEU A 326 42.88 79.65 -8.54
N THR A 327 43.50 79.59 -7.36
CA THR A 327 44.19 80.73 -6.74
C THR A 327 45.50 81.02 -7.46
N GLU A 328 46.34 79.99 -7.67
CA GLU A 328 47.59 80.09 -8.41
C GLU A 328 47.38 80.59 -9.84
N LEU A 329 46.29 80.18 -10.49
CA LEU A 329 45.92 80.66 -11.82
C LEU A 329 45.46 82.12 -11.82
N ARG A 330 44.69 82.55 -10.81
CA ARG A 330 44.28 83.96 -10.65
C ARG A 330 45.48 84.87 -10.42
N GLU A 331 46.44 84.44 -9.60
CA GLU A 331 47.65 85.21 -9.32
C GLU A 331 48.54 85.34 -10.56
N ALA A 332 48.71 84.25 -11.32
CA ALA A 332 49.46 84.25 -12.57
C ALA A 332 48.83 85.13 -13.68
N GLU A 333 47.50 85.29 -13.69
CA GLU A 333 46.76 86.07 -14.68
C GLU A 333 46.80 87.60 -14.49
N THR A 334 47.39 88.08 -13.39
CA THR A 334 47.46 89.53 -13.08
C THR A 334 48.45 90.32 -13.95
N SER A 335 49.24 89.67 -14.80
CA SER A 335 50.22 90.31 -15.68
C SER A 335 49.67 90.62 -17.08
N LEU A 336 50.10 91.72 -17.70
CA LEU A 336 49.78 92.05 -19.10
C LEU A 336 50.25 90.95 -20.08
N HIS A 337 51.31 90.21 -19.70
CA HIS A 337 51.86 89.08 -20.46
C HIS A 337 50.90 87.89 -20.51
N ALA A 338 50.12 87.65 -19.45
CA ALA A 338 49.10 86.60 -19.41
C ALA A 338 47.94 86.84 -20.40
N GLN A 339 47.55 88.10 -20.60
CA GLN A 339 46.44 88.47 -21.49
C GLN A 339 46.81 88.38 -22.97
N LEU A 340 48.09 88.55 -23.30
CA LEU A 340 48.63 88.47 -24.65
C LEU A 340 49.23 87.10 -24.98
N ALA A 341 49.23 86.17 -24.01
CA ALA A 341 49.84 84.85 -24.09
C ALA A 341 49.42 84.01 -25.32
N GLY A 342 48.12 83.96 -25.60
CA GLY A 342 47.59 83.25 -26.77
C GLY A 342 48.02 83.90 -28.08
N PRO A 343 47.68 85.19 -28.30
CA PRO A 343 48.07 85.91 -29.52
C PRO A 343 49.59 85.97 -29.79
N LEU A 344 50.43 86.07 -28.75
CA LEU A 344 51.90 86.06 -28.88
C LEU A 344 52.43 84.70 -29.34
N ARG A 345 51.83 83.61 -28.86
CA ARG A 345 52.19 82.24 -29.26
C ARG A 345 51.76 81.95 -30.69
N ASP A 346 50.54 82.34 -31.06
CA ASP A 346 50.04 82.18 -32.43
C ASP A 346 50.92 82.98 -33.41
N LEU A 347 51.29 84.21 -33.05
CA LEU A 347 52.23 85.03 -33.82
C LEU A 347 53.63 84.40 -33.91
N HIS A 348 54.15 83.82 -32.83
CA HIS A 348 55.46 83.16 -32.83
C HIS A 348 55.47 81.90 -33.69
N ALA A 349 54.45 81.05 -33.54
CA ALA A 349 54.31 79.81 -34.29
C ALA A 349 54.12 80.08 -35.79
N GLU A 350 53.35 81.11 -36.17
CA GLU A 350 53.20 81.51 -37.56
C GLU A 350 54.49 82.13 -38.12
N ALA A 351 55.21 82.92 -37.32
CA ALA A 351 56.44 83.57 -37.74
C ALA A 351 57.64 82.62 -37.84
N GLU A 352 57.72 81.56 -37.04
CA GLU A 352 58.79 80.53 -37.12
C GLU A 352 58.78 79.77 -38.46
N ILE A 353 57.64 79.73 -39.15
CA ILE A 353 57.46 78.95 -40.38
C ILE A 353 57.91 79.74 -41.64
N LEU A 354 58.22 81.02 -41.51
CA LEU A 354 58.60 81.90 -42.62
C LEU A 354 60.12 81.89 -42.87
N ASP A 355 60.54 81.78 -44.14
CA ASP A 355 61.96 81.77 -44.55
C ASP A 355 62.67 83.14 -44.40
N ASP A 356 61.91 84.24 -44.44
CA ASP A 356 62.39 85.62 -44.22
C ASP A 356 61.32 86.41 -43.47
N VAL A 357 61.63 86.81 -42.24
CA VAL A 357 60.70 87.51 -41.32
C VAL A 357 60.88 89.02 -41.31
N GLY A 358 61.89 89.55 -42.02
CA GLY A 358 62.22 90.97 -42.09
C GLY A 358 62.73 91.57 -40.76
N ASP A 359 63.45 92.69 -40.86
CA ASP A 359 64.07 93.38 -39.72
C ASP A 359 63.13 94.37 -39.00
N LEU A 360 61.88 94.50 -39.46
CA LEU A 360 60.89 95.43 -38.92
C LEU A 360 59.92 94.69 -37.99
N CYS A 361 59.89 95.06 -36.71
CA CYS A 361 58.95 94.45 -35.76
C CYS A 361 57.48 94.78 -36.12
N PRO A 362 56.58 93.79 -36.26
CA PRO A 362 55.19 94.03 -36.66
C PRO A 362 54.32 94.72 -35.60
N VAL A 363 54.76 94.74 -34.34
CA VAL A 363 54.01 95.34 -33.22
C VAL A 363 54.37 96.82 -33.04
N CYS A 364 55.67 97.15 -33.03
CA CYS A 364 56.14 98.50 -32.75
C CYS A 364 56.81 99.19 -33.95
N ALA A 365 56.89 98.54 -35.12
CA ALA A 365 57.48 99.03 -36.35
C ALA A 365 58.94 99.54 -36.19
N THR A 366 59.72 98.94 -35.29
CA THR A 366 61.14 99.28 -35.08
C THR A 366 62.02 98.41 -35.97
N GLU A 367 62.93 99.03 -36.75
CA GLU A 367 63.92 98.35 -37.62
C GLU A 367 65.16 97.90 -36.83
N GLY A 368 65.72 96.74 -37.21
CA GLY A 368 67.00 96.24 -36.73
C GLY A 368 66.96 95.55 -35.36
N VAL A 369 65.78 95.16 -34.88
CA VAL A 369 65.60 94.40 -33.63
C VAL A 369 65.32 92.93 -34.00
N PRO A 370 65.99 91.94 -33.38
CA PRO A 370 65.70 90.52 -33.57
C PRO A 370 64.38 90.18 -32.89
N TRP A 371 63.28 90.59 -33.51
CA TRP A 371 61.95 90.56 -32.90
C TRP A 371 61.42 89.14 -32.76
N LEU A 372 61.79 88.21 -33.65
CA LEU A 372 61.40 86.81 -33.58
C LEU A 372 62.05 86.10 -32.37
N ASP A 373 63.35 86.31 -32.14
CA ASP A 373 64.06 85.74 -30.98
C ASP A 373 63.48 86.27 -29.66
N ARG A 374 63.22 87.58 -29.59
CA ARG A 374 62.58 88.21 -28.42
C ARG A 374 61.14 87.77 -28.22
N LEU A 375 60.41 87.50 -29.30
CA LEU A 375 59.08 86.92 -29.24
C LEU A 375 59.14 85.48 -28.72
N GLY A 376 60.13 84.70 -29.15
CA GLY A 376 60.39 83.34 -28.62
C GLY A 376 60.72 83.34 -27.13
N GLU A 377 61.57 84.27 -26.66
CA GLU A 377 61.84 84.47 -25.22
C GLU A 377 60.55 84.83 -24.45
N ALA A 378 59.75 85.76 -24.99
CA ALA A 378 58.48 86.16 -24.36
C ALA A 378 57.41 85.04 -24.38
N VAL A 379 57.42 84.16 -25.38
CA VAL A 379 56.54 82.98 -25.45
C VAL A 379 57.00 81.89 -24.50
N ALA A 380 58.32 81.69 -24.31
CA ALA A 380 58.86 80.77 -23.33
C ALA A 380 58.46 81.14 -21.89
N ASP A 381 58.48 82.44 -21.55
CA ASP A 381 58.00 82.97 -20.26
C ASP A 381 56.48 82.79 -20.05
N VAL A 382 55.71 82.53 -21.12
CA VAL A 382 54.24 82.37 -21.10
C VAL A 382 53.79 80.90 -20.98
N ILE A 383 54.68 79.92 -21.19
CA ILE A 383 54.37 78.47 -21.09
C ILE A 383 53.89 78.09 -19.68
N GLU A 384 54.44 78.72 -18.63
CA GLU A 384 54.07 78.46 -17.23
C GLU A 384 52.56 78.67 -16.98
N ILE A 385 51.95 79.68 -17.59
CA ILE A 385 50.53 79.99 -17.45
C ILE A 385 49.66 78.90 -18.10
N GLN A 386 50.10 78.34 -19.23
CA GLN A 386 49.40 77.24 -19.90
C GLN A 386 49.44 75.96 -19.05
N THR A 387 50.60 75.62 -18.47
CA THR A 387 50.74 74.47 -17.59
C THR A 387 49.85 74.59 -16.35
N ARG A 388 49.70 75.79 -15.79
CA ARG A 388 48.75 76.06 -14.71
C ARG A 388 47.29 75.94 -15.16
N GLN A 389 46.97 76.37 -16.38
CA GLN A 389 45.63 76.16 -16.95
C GLN A 389 45.31 74.67 -17.17
N ASP A 390 46.27 73.87 -17.64
CA ASP A 390 46.07 72.43 -17.79
C ASP A 390 45.93 71.71 -16.44
N SER A 391 46.73 72.10 -15.44
CA SER A 391 46.68 71.57 -14.07
C SER A 391 45.35 71.89 -13.37
N CYS A 392 44.89 73.14 -13.46
CA CYS A 392 43.58 73.54 -12.94
C CYS A 392 42.44 72.78 -13.62
N ARG A 393 42.53 72.51 -14.92
CA ARG A 393 41.52 71.71 -15.65
C ARG A 393 41.50 70.27 -15.14
N GLU A 394 42.65 69.64 -14.96
CA GLU A 394 42.75 68.27 -14.46
C GLU A 394 42.21 68.15 -13.02
N ALA A 395 42.52 69.12 -12.15
CA ALA A 395 41.98 69.17 -10.80
C ALA A 395 40.45 69.26 -10.79
N ILE A 396 39.86 70.15 -11.61
CA ILE A 396 38.39 70.30 -11.72
C ILE A 396 37.76 69.02 -12.27
N ALA A 397 38.38 68.39 -13.28
CA ALA A 397 37.88 67.14 -13.86
C ALA A 397 37.93 65.97 -12.84
N SER A 398 38.99 65.89 -12.04
CA SER A 398 39.17 64.88 -10.99
C SER A 398 38.14 65.04 -9.87
N LEU A 399 37.97 66.28 -9.36
CA LEU A 399 36.94 66.60 -8.36
C LEU A 399 35.54 66.26 -8.90
N ARG A 400 35.25 66.63 -10.15
CA ARG A 400 33.97 66.30 -10.80
C ARG A 400 33.73 64.79 -10.85
N ALA A 401 34.69 64.02 -11.36
CA ALA A 401 34.53 62.58 -11.52
C ALA A 401 34.24 61.89 -10.18
N SER A 402 34.98 62.26 -9.13
CA SER A 402 34.78 61.74 -7.78
C SER A 402 33.45 62.21 -7.15
N THR A 403 33.08 63.47 -7.35
CA THR A 403 31.83 64.03 -6.83
C THR A 403 30.60 63.35 -7.43
N VAL A 404 30.61 63.05 -8.74
CA VAL A 404 29.50 62.35 -9.42
C VAL A 404 29.35 60.91 -8.93
N ASP A 405 30.45 60.19 -8.78
CA ASP A 405 30.46 58.79 -8.32
C ASP A 405 29.99 58.67 -6.86
N VAL A 406 30.58 59.49 -5.97
CA VAL A 406 30.24 59.51 -4.54
C VAL A 406 28.78 59.88 -4.33
N LEU A 407 28.26 60.88 -5.04
CA LEU A 407 26.90 61.35 -4.81
C LEU A 407 25.84 60.44 -5.42
N GLY A 408 26.18 59.66 -6.45
CA GLY A 408 25.35 58.55 -6.89
C GLY A 408 25.16 57.50 -5.79
N ASN A 409 26.24 57.12 -5.10
CA ASN A 409 26.20 56.15 -4.01
C ASN A 409 25.48 56.70 -2.78
N VAL A 410 25.81 57.91 -2.33
CA VAL A 410 25.14 58.58 -1.19
C VAL A 410 23.63 58.70 -1.42
N ALA A 411 23.21 59.10 -2.63
CA ALA A 411 21.78 59.19 -2.96
C ALA A 411 21.09 57.81 -2.98
N ALA A 412 21.77 56.76 -3.43
CA ALA A 412 21.23 55.40 -3.42
C ALA A 412 21.08 54.84 -1.99
N VAL A 413 22.05 55.08 -1.09
CA VAL A 413 21.98 54.71 0.33
C VAL A 413 20.80 55.41 1.02
N LEU A 414 20.70 56.73 0.86
CA LEU A 414 19.69 57.55 1.55
C LEU A 414 18.27 57.36 0.97
N ALA A 415 18.12 57.03 -0.32
CA ALA A 415 16.82 56.73 -0.92
C ALA A 415 16.26 55.34 -0.52
N GLY A 416 17.12 54.44 -0.04
CA GLY A 416 16.73 53.13 0.51
C GLY A 416 16.19 53.19 1.94
N GLY A 417 16.46 54.28 2.66
CA GLY A 417 15.85 54.59 3.96
C GLY A 417 14.52 55.33 3.77
N GLU A 418 13.47 54.93 4.48
CA GLU A 418 12.21 55.67 4.49
C GLU A 418 12.47 57.14 4.92
N GLN A 419 12.15 58.09 4.03
CA GLN A 419 12.07 59.55 4.24
C GLN A 419 13.31 60.43 3.98
N LEU A 420 13.97 60.28 2.83
CA LEU A 420 14.60 61.44 2.20
C LEU A 420 14.08 61.57 0.76
N GLU A 421 13.26 62.61 0.50
CA GLU A 421 12.98 63.04 -0.87
C GLU A 421 14.32 63.18 -1.60
N LYS A 422 14.47 62.52 -2.77
CA LYS A 422 15.64 62.69 -3.63
C LYS A 422 16.00 64.17 -3.63
N PRO A 423 17.16 64.60 -3.13
CA PRO A 423 17.31 66.00 -2.81
C PRO A 423 17.23 66.81 -4.10
N GLY A 424 16.18 67.63 -4.24
CA GLY A 424 15.92 68.42 -5.45
C GLY A 424 17.09 69.34 -5.81
N TRP A 425 17.98 69.61 -4.85
CA TRP A 425 19.19 70.40 -5.03
C TRP A 425 20.26 69.72 -5.92
N TRP A 426 20.29 68.37 -6.07
CA TRP A 426 21.27 67.70 -6.95
C TRP A 426 21.04 68.01 -8.44
N GLN A 427 19.81 67.75 -8.90
CA GLN A 427 19.40 68.04 -10.28
C GLN A 427 19.30 69.54 -10.57
N ALA A 428 18.94 70.34 -9.56
CA ALA A 428 18.75 71.78 -9.74
C ALA A 428 20.07 72.58 -9.67
N THR A 429 21.09 72.10 -8.95
CA THR A 429 22.26 72.93 -8.60
C THR A 429 23.57 72.39 -9.17
N ILE A 430 23.81 71.08 -9.12
CA ILE A 430 25.12 70.50 -9.51
C ILE A 430 25.12 69.97 -10.96
N ALA A 431 24.06 69.29 -11.40
CA ALA A 431 23.97 68.77 -12.77
C ALA A 431 24.15 69.85 -13.87
N PRO A 432 23.54 71.04 -13.78
CA PRO A 432 23.73 72.10 -14.79
C PRO A 432 25.17 72.66 -14.80
N LEU A 433 25.80 72.77 -13.62
CA LEU A 433 27.18 73.26 -13.47
C LEU A 433 28.21 72.29 -14.06
N LEU A 434 27.95 70.98 -13.96
CA LEU A 434 28.81 69.94 -14.52
C LEU A 434 28.64 69.79 -16.04
N ASP A 435 27.45 70.03 -16.57
CA ASP A 435 27.18 70.09 -18.02
C ASP A 435 27.85 71.31 -18.67
N GLU A 436 27.81 72.48 -18.02
CA GLU A 436 28.53 73.69 -18.47
C GLU A 436 30.05 73.46 -18.50
N ALA A 437 30.59 72.75 -17.50
CA ALA A 437 31.99 72.35 -17.47
C ALA A 437 32.36 71.38 -18.61
N GLN A 438 31.43 70.53 -19.06
CA GLN A 438 31.64 69.59 -20.16
C GLN A 438 31.61 70.27 -21.53
N GLN A 439 30.76 71.28 -21.71
CA GLN A 439 30.58 71.99 -22.98
C GLN A 439 31.72 72.98 -23.30
N ALA A 440 32.53 73.37 -22.31
CA ALA A 440 33.61 74.35 -22.44
C ALA A 440 34.81 73.93 -23.33
N GLY A 441 34.79 72.72 -23.92
CA GLY A 441 35.67 72.34 -25.04
C GLY A 441 37.18 72.47 -24.78
N GLY A 442 37.61 72.34 -23.52
CA GLY A 442 39.03 72.34 -23.15
C GLY A 442 39.65 73.71 -22.82
N ARG A 443 38.88 74.82 -22.83
CA ARG A 443 39.35 76.14 -22.35
C ARG A 443 38.84 76.41 -20.94
N ILE A 444 39.68 76.98 -20.07
CA ILE A 444 39.23 77.49 -18.77
C ILE A 444 38.43 78.77 -19.00
N THR A 445 37.11 78.63 -19.13
CA THR A 445 36.17 79.75 -19.21
C THR A 445 35.84 80.28 -17.80
N THR A 446 35.34 81.51 -17.72
CA THR A 446 34.77 82.06 -16.47
C THR A 446 33.67 81.16 -15.92
N GLY A 447 32.90 80.50 -16.80
CA GLY A 447 31.90 79.50 -16.42
C GLY A 447 32.53 78.30 -15.70
N LEU A 448 33.59 77.70 -16.26
CA LEU A 448 34.28 76.56 -15.65
C LEU A 448 34.86 76.88 -14.26
N ARG A 449 35.42 78.09 -14.08
CA ARG A 449 35.92 78.54 -12.76
C ARG A 449 34.83 78.73 -11.74
N THR A 450 33.70 79.28 -12.18
CA THR A 450 32.53 79.51 -11.33
C THR A 450 31.93 78.17 -10.91
N ALA A 451 31.82 77.22 -11.84
CA ALA A 451 31.39 75.85 -11.56
C ALA A 451 32.34 75.12 -10.60
N GLY A 452 33.67 75.18 -10.84
CA GLY A 452 34.67 74.59 -9.94
C GLY A 452 34.60 75.18 -8.52
N SER A 453 34.49 76.50 -8.39
CA SER A 453 34.35 77.17 -7.10
C SER A 453 33.03 76.81 -6.38
N ALA A 454 31.94 76.64 -7.13
CA ALA A 454 30.65 76.24 -6.58
C ALA A 454 30.67 74.81 -6.05
N VAL A 455 31.34 73.87 -6.74
CA VAL A 455 31.52 72.49 -6.27
C VAL A 455 32.39 72.46 -5.01
N VAL A 456 33.48 73.22 -4.98
CA VAL A 456 34.33 73.37 -3.77
C VAL A 456 33.52 73.92 -2.59
N ALA A 457 32.73 74.97 -2.79
CA ALA A 457 31.88 75.55 -1.76
C ALA A 457 30.84 74.56 -1.23
N TRP A 458 30.29 73.72 -2.11
CA TRP A 458 29.34 72.69 -1.71
C TRP A 458 29.99 71.53 -0.94
N VAL A 459 31.16 71.02 -1.38
CA VAL A 459 31.91 69.97 -0.65
C VAL A 459 32.27 70.42 0.78
N ASN A 460 32.51 71.71 0.94
CA ASN A 460 32.81 72.32 2.25
C ASN A 460 31.57 72.77 3.03
N SER A 461 30.35 72.52 2.52
CA SER A 461 29.11 72.90 3.20
C SER A 461 28.71 71.90 4.29
N PRO A 462 27.98 72.34 5.34
CA PRO A 462 27.42 71.45 6.35
C PRO A 462 26.49 70.39 5.76
N ASP A 463 25.75 70.74 4.70
CA ASP A 463 24.79 69.85 4.04
C ASP A 463 25.49 68.64 3.38
N CYS A 464 26.69 68.84 2.82
CA CYS A 464 27.50 67.74 2.26
C CYS A 464 28.01 66.82 3.37
N GLU A 465 28.50 67.40 4.47
CA GLU A 465 29.00 66.66 5.62
C GLU A 465 27.91 65.81 6.28
N GLU A 466 26.72 66.37 6.51
CA GLU A 466 25.58 65.65 7.06
C GLU A 466 25.14 64.49 6.15
N ALA A 467 25.02 64.72 4.84
CA ALA A 467 24.60 63.69 3.89
C ALA A 467 25.60 62.53 3.78
N VAL A 468 26.91 62.81 3.73
CA VAL A 468 27.95 61.78 3.61
C VAL A 468 28.11 61.01 4.93
N LEU A 469 28.04 61.66 6.09
CA LEU A 469 28.11 61.00 7.39
C LEU A 469 26.87 60.13 7.65
N ALA A 470 25.68 60.61 7.31
CA ALA A 470 24.45 59.83 7.41
C ALA A 470 24.50 58.59 6.50
N ALA A 471 24.96 58.74 5.25
CA ALA A 471 25.12 57.62 4.34
C ALA A 471 26.20 56.64 4.80
N SER A 472 27.32 57.11 5.35
CA SER A 472 28.40 56.26 5.87
C SER A 472 27.97 55.45 7.10
N ALA A 473 27.16 56.04 7.99
CA ALA A 473 26.57 55.34 9.12
C ALA A 473 25.54 54.28 8.70
N GLU A 474 24.75 54.57 7.65
CA GLU A 474 23.75 53.63 7.12
C GLU A 474 24.39 52.50 6.29
N SER A 475 25.50 52.78 5.61
CA SER A 475 26.33 51.82 4.88
C SER A 475 27.39 51.13 5.76
N ASP A 476 27.26 51.19 7.08
CA ASP A 476 28.20 50.56 8.01
C ASP A 476 28.35 49.07 7.68
N HIS A 477 29.60 48.63 7.53
CA HIS A 477 29.93 47.28 7.12
C HIS A 477 29.31 46.20 8.03
N LEU A 478 29.10 46.51 9.32
CA LEU A 478 28.44 45.59 10.25
C LEU A 478 26.99 45.31 9.84
N ARG A 479 26.28 46.34 9.38
CA ARG A 479 24.89 46.27 8.95
C ARG A 479 24.77 45.56 7.60
N GLN A 480 25.64 45.88 6.65
CA GLN A 480 25.69 45.17 5.36
C GLN A 480 25.98 43.66 5.54
N TRP A 481 26.90 43.31 6.44
CA TRP A 481 27.18 41.91 6.79
C TRP A 481 25.99 41.21 7.45
N ARG A 482 25.26 41.88 8.35
CA ARG A 482 24.03 41.33 8.96
C ARG A 482 22.92 41.14 7.94
N HIS A 483 22.74 42.06 6.99
CA HIS A 483 21.83 41.89 5.86
C HIS A 483 22.19 40.68 4.99
N ALA A 484 23.46 40.55 4.58
CA ALA A 484 23.92 39.41 3.78
C ALA A 484 23.76 38.07 4.53
N ARG A 485 24.03 38.03 5.83
CA ARG A 485 23.74 36.86 6.69
C ARG A 485 22.24 36.56 6.77
N ARG A 486 21.39 37.59 6.90
CA ARG A 486 19.93 37.43 6.94
C ARG A 486 19.39 36.87 5.63
N GLU A 487 19.89 37.36 4.50
CA GLU A 487 19.56 36.89 3.15
C GLU A 487 19.98 35.43 2.96
N ALA A 488 21.19 35.07 3.38
CA ALA A 488 21.72 33.71 3.29
C ALA A 488 20.86 32.65 4.00
N VAL A 489 20.08 33.05 5.02
CA VAL A 489 19.21 32.14 5.79
C VAL A 489 17.72 32.29 5.44
N ASP A 490 17.34 33.18 4.52
CA ASP A 490 15.91 33.50 4.30
C ASP A 490 15.12 32.36 3.67
N ASP A 491 15.72 31.66 2.70
CA ASP A 491 15.14 30.43 2.14
C ASP A 491 14.97 29.36 3.23
N PHE A 492 15.95 29.23 4.12
CA PHE A 492 15.89 28.29 5.24
C PHE A 492 14.77 28.65 6.21
N VAL A 493 14.60 29.92 6.58
CA VAL A 493 13.50 30.37 7.44
C VAL A 493 12.15 30.11 6.78
N THR A 494 12.04 30.33 5.48
CA THR A 494 10.82 30.07 4.71
C THR A 494 10.48 28.58 4.72
N VAL A 495 11.46 27.72 4.43
CA VAL A 495 11.29 26.26 4.52
C VAL A 495 10.92 25.86 5.94
N TRP A 496 11.62 26.37 6.96
CA TRP A 496 11.38 26.03 8.36
C TRP A 496 9.96 26.40 8.80
N ARG A 497 9.47 27.60 8.47
CA ARG A 497 8.08 27.99 8.76
C ARG A 497 7.05 27.07 8.10
N SER A 498 7.36 26.53 6.92
CA SER A 498 6.47 25.60 6.21
C SER A 498 6.54 24.15 6.70
N THR A 499 7.62 23.74 7.36
CA THR A 499 7.87 22.34 7.76
C THR A 499 8.00 22.11 9.27
N ALA A 500 7.99 23.15 10.11
CA ALA A 500 8.34 23.08 11.53
C ALA A 500 7.59 21.96 12.29
N ASP A 501 6.27 21.90 12.14
CA ASP A 501 5.42 20.96 12.88
C ASP A 501 5.71 19.50 12.51
N ASP A 502 5.91 19.21 11.23
CA ASP A 502 6.16 17.86 10.73
C ASP A 502 7.62 17.44 10.94
N ALA A 503 8.58 18.34 10.65
CA ALA A 503 10.01 18.10 10.80
C ALA A 503 10.41 17.87 12.25
N SER A 504 9.79 18.57 13.21
CA SER A 504 10.04 18.36 14.64
C SER A 504 9.51 17.01 15.14
N GLN A 505 8.49 16.46 14.49
CA GLN A 505 7.89 15.17 14.86
C GLN A 505 8.53 13.95 14.17
N ALA A 506 9.47 14.14 13.24
CA ALA A 506 10.06 13.06 12.45
C ALA A 506 10.67 11.93 13.30
N ALA A 507 11.39 12.27 14.37
CA ALA A 507 11.94 11.27 15.30
C ALA A 507 10.84 10.50 16.05
N VAL A 508 9.75 11.17 16.44
CA VAL A 508 8.61 10.55 17.12
C VAL A 508 7.85 9.62 16.17
N TRP A 509 7.64 10.03 14.92
CA TRP A 509 6.98 9.19 13.90
C TRP A 509 7.82 7.98 13.49
N SER A 510 9.14 8.15 13.34
CA SER A 510 10.06 7.02 13.11
C SER A 510 10.07 6.04 14.28
N SER A 511 10.04 6.54 15.52
CA SER A 511 9.84 5.74 16.73
C SER A 511 8.50 5.00 16.67
N ALA A 512 7.39 5.67 16.33
CA ALA A 512 6.06 5.07 16.22
C ALA A 512 6.01 3.94 15.17
N LYS A 513 6.62 4.13 13.99
CA LYS A 513 6.77 3.09 12.95
C LYS A 513 7.54 1.87 13.47
N THR A 514 8.64 2.09 14.19
CA THR A 514 9.40 1.01 14.85
C THR A 514 8.58 0.28 15.92
N ARG A 515 7.75 1.01 16.68
CA ARG A 515 6.84 0.43 17.67
C ARG A 515 5.73 -0.37 17.02
N LEU A 516 5.18 0.09 15.90
CA LEU A 516 4.20 -0.67 15.13
C LEU A 516 4.78 -2.02 14.64
N ALA A 517 6.02 -2.05 14.14
CA ALA A 517 6.69 -3.30 13.78
C ALA A 517 6.88 -4.24 14.99
N THR A 518 7.17 -3.68 16.17
CA THR A 518 7.25 -4.44 17.44
C THR A 518 5.89 -5.03 17.81
N LEU A 519 4.82 -4.23 17.72
CA LEU A 519 3.44 -4.66 17.97
C LEU A 519 3.04 -5.78 17.00
N ARG A 520 3.33 -5.62 15.70
CA ARG A 520 3.08 -6.64 14.67
C ARG A 520 3.71 -7.98 15.04
N THR A 521 4.97 -7.95 15.45
CA THR A 521 5.72 -9.15 15.83
C THR A 521 5.10 -9.81 17.07
N SER A 522 4.76 -9.03 18.09
CA SER A 522 4.12 -9.55 19.30
C SER A 522 2.76 -10.17 19.02
N LEU A 523 1.89 -9.47 18.28
CA LEU A 523 0.56 -9.97 17.91
C LEU A 523 0.67 -11.22 17.05
N ARG A 524 1.64 -11.28 16.12
CA ARG A 524 1.88 -12.46 15.28
C ARG A 524 2.26 -13.66 16.13
N SER A 525 3.16 -13.50 17.10
CA SER A 525 3.53 -14.58 18.02
C SER A 525 2.37 -15.03 18.90
N GLU A 526 1.64 -14.10 19.51
CA GLU A 526 0.47 -14.42 20.36
C GLU A 526 -0.58 -15.22 19.58
N ARG A 527 -0.90 -14.78 18.37
CA ARG A 527 -1.92 -15.42 17.54
C ARG A 527 -1.45 -16.71 16.90
N ALA A 528 -0.17 -16.82 16.55
CA ALA A 528 0.42 -18.09 16.09
C ALA A 528 0.36 -19.15 17.19
N ASN A 529 0.53 -18.78 18.47
CA ASN A 529 0.37 -19.70 19.59
C ASN A 529 -1.10 -20.17 19.72
N VAL A 530 -2.07 -19.26 19.58
CA VAL A 530 -3.50 -19.62 19.59
C VAL A 530 -3.85 -20.54 18.42
N LEU A 531 -3.37 -20.21 17.21
CA LEU A 531 -3.57 -21.04 16.02
C LEU A 531 -2.92 -22.41 16.21
N GLY A 532 -1.71 -22.47 16.76
CA GLY A 532 -0.98 -23.71 17.03
C GLY A 532 -1.73 -24.61 17.98
N ALA A 533 -2.25 -24.07 19.09
CA ALA A 533 -3.05 -24.83 20.05
C ALA A 533 -4.32 -25.42 19.41
N GLN A 534 -5.05 -24.63 18.61
CA GLN A 534 -6.26 -25.10 17.93
C GLN A 534 -5.96 -26.09 16.81
N THR A 535 -4.88 -25.85 16.07
CA THR A 535 -4.41 -26.74 15.01
C THR A 535 -4.00 -28.08 15.60
N ASN A 536 -3.31 -28.09 16.74
CA ASN A 536 -2.90 -29.34 17.40
C ASN A 536 -4.11 -30.22 17.73
N LEU A 537 -5.22 -29.66 18.22
CA LEU A 537 -6.44 -30.43 18.46
C LEU A 537 -6.96 -31.12 17.18
N LYS A 538 -6.89 -30.44 16.02
CA LYS A 538 -7.30 -31.03 14.74
C LYS A 538 -6.26 -32.03 14.22
N VAL A 539 -4.97 -31.80 14.44
CA VAL A 539 -3.88 -32.73 14.10
C VAL A 539 -4.04 -34.03 14.89
N GLU A 540 -4.25 -33.96 16.20
CA GLU A 540 -4.50 -35.11 17.05
C GLU A 540 -5.73 -35.89 16.57
N ALA A 541 -6.84 -35.21 16.27
CA ALA A 541 -8.04 -35.86 15.73
C ALA A 541 -7.77 -36.62 14.42
N LEU A 542 -6.92 -36.08 13.54
CA LEU A 542 -6.62 -36.69 12.25
C LEU A 542 -5.50 -37.75 12.32
N LEU A 543 -4.52 -37.61 13.21
CA LEU A 543 -3.25 -38.37 13.20
C LEU A 543 -2.90 -39.11 14.51
N ALA A 544 -3.78 -39.16 15.51
CA ALA A 544 -3.60 -39.92 16.75
C ALA A 544 -3.19 -41.40 16.58
N ASP A 545 -3.56 -42.08 15.48
CA ASP A 545 -3.20 -43.47 15.17
C ASP A 545 -1.70 -43.64 14.96
N VAL A 546 -1.05 -42.62 14.39
CA VAL A 546 0.39 -42.60 14.13
C VAL A 546 1.13 -41.90 15.27
N GLY A 547 0.41 -41.23 16.18
CA GLY A 547 0.97 -40.50 17.31
C GLY A 547 1.80 -39.30 16.91
N ILE A 548 1.37 -38.61 15.85
CA ILE A 548 1.98 -37.36 15.39
C ILE A 548 1.19 -36.21 16.02
N THR A 549 1.89 -35.26 16.65
CA THR A 549 1.30 -34.06 17.24
C THR A 549 2.02 -32.80 16.76
N LEU A 550 1.35 -31.65 16.88
CA LEU A 550 1.90 -30.35 16.55
C LEU A 550 2.25 -29.60 17.83
N GLU A 551 3.54 -29.39 18.07
CA GLU A 551 3.98 -28.73 19.30
C GLU A 551 3.86 -27.20 19.19
N SER A 552 4.28 -26.62 18.06
CA SER A 552 4.22 -25.17 17.87
C SER A 552 4.15 -24.75 16.40
N ILE A 553 3.53 -23.59 16.18
CA ILE A 553 3.55 -22.86 14.91
C ILE A 553 4.33 -21.58 15.13
N THR A 554 5.40 -21.37 14.37
CA THR A 554 6.17 -20.13 14.41
C THR A 554 6.01 -19.38 13.09
N VAL A 555 5.66 -18.10 13.16
CA VAL A 555 5.59 -17.21 11.99
C VAL A 555 6.44 -15.97 12.30
N GLN A 556 7.63 -15.86 11.70
CA GLN A 556 8.58 -14.77 11.95
C GLN A 556 9.11 -14.17 10.65
N GLY A 557 8.98 -12.85 10.48
CA GLY A 557 9.42 -12.16 9.27
C GLY A 557 8.80 -12.79 8.01
N ARG A 558 9.66 -13.38 7.17
CA ARG A 558 9.32 -14.04 5.89
C ARG A 558 9.40 -15.58 5.95
N GLN A 559 9.54 -16.15 7.15
CA GLN A 559 9.65 -17.57 7.38
C GLN A 559 8.55 -18.05 8.33
N ALA A 560 8.07 -19.28 8.08
CA ALA A 560 7.24 -19.99 9.03
C ALA A 560 7.69 -21.44 9.14
N SER A 561 7.49 -22.02 10.30
CA SER A 561 7.80 -23.41 10.60
C SER A 561 6.70 -24.05 11.43
N LEU A 562 6.49 -25.34 11.19
CA LEU A 562 5.65 -26.21 11.98
C LEU A 562 6.58 -27.18 12.70
N ARG A 563 6.58 -27.16 14.04
CA ARG A 563 7.32 -28.15 14.83
C ARG A 563 6.40 -29.32 15.14
N VAL A 564 6.61 -30.41 14.41
CA VAL A 564 5.85 -31.65 14.52
C VAL A 564 6.68 -32.68 15.26
N ILE A 565 6.09 -33.38 16.23
CA ILE A 565 6.78 -34.38 17.05
C ILE A 565 6.06 -35.73 17.00
N ASP A 566 6.80 -36.80 17.25
CA ASP A 566 6.25 -38.15 17.44
C ASP A 566 5.90 -38.44 18.91
N GLN A 567 5.42 -39.66 19.21
CA GLN A 567 5.09 -40.11 20.56
C GLN A 567 6.28 -40.14 21.53
N GLN A 568 7.51 -40.01 21.02
CA GLN A 568 8.76 -40.03 21.79
C GLN A 568 9.36 -38.62 21.93
N ASP A 569 8.58 -37.57 21.65
CA ASP A 569 8.98 -36.16 21.63
C ASP A 569 10.16 -35.87 20.68
N ARG A 570 10.30 -36.63 19.59
CA ARG A 570 11.34 -36.39 18.58
C ARG A 570 10.79 -35.54 17.45
N ASP A 571 11.59 -34.55 17.05
CA ASP A 571 11.27 -33.68 15.92
C ASP A 571 11.18 -34.47 14.60
N LEU A 572 10.04 -34.37 13.93
CA LEU A 572 9.78 -34.95 12.61
C LEU A 572 9.92 -33.89 11.53
N GLN A 573 10.74 -34.17 10.53
CA GLN A 573 10.75 -33.34 9.32
C GLN A 573 9.49 -33.62 8.49
N LEU A 574 8.89 -32.57 7.92
CA LEU A 574 7.72 -32.69 7.04
C LEU A 574 7.97 -33.64 5.85
N SER A 575 9.22 -33.79 5.42
CA SER A 575 9.66 -34.72 4.36
C SER A 575 9.61 -36.19 4.75
N MET A 576 9.55 -36.52 6.05
CA MET A 576 9.47 -37.90 6.55
C MET A 576 8.02 -38.40 6.64
N LEU A 577 7.05 -37.48 6.60
CA LEU A 577 5.63 -37.80 6.64
C LEU A 577 5.18 -38.45 5.33
N SER A 578 4.24 -39.39 5.40
CA SER A 578 3.56 -39.95 4.22
C SER A 578 2.69 -38.89 3.54
N ALA A 579 2.32 -39.11 2.27
CA ALA A 579 1.48 -38.16 1.53
C ALA A 579 0.15 -37.86 2.26
N GLY A 580 -0.53 -38.89 2.79
CA GLY A 580 -1.75 -38.72 3.57
C GLY A 580 -1.53 -37.98 4.89
N GLN A 581 -0.40 -38.19 5.57
CA GLN A 581 -0.07 -37.47 6.81
C GLN A 581 0.20 -35.98 6.55
N ARG A 582 0.92 -35.66 5.46
CA ARG A 582 1.16 -34.25 5.06
C ARG A 582 -0.14 -33.55 4.73
N ASN A 583 -1.03 -34.19 3.97
CA ASN A 583 -2.33 -33.62 3.63
C ASN A 583 -3.17 -33.36 4.89
N ALA A 584 -3.25 -34.31 5.82
CA ALA A 584 -3.92 -34.09 7.11
C ALA A 584 -3.33 -32.90 7.90
N LEU A 585 -2.02 -32.73 7.90
CA LEU A 585 -1.35 -31.60 8.56
C LEU A 585 -1.67 -30.25 7.89
N LEU A 586 -1.85 -30.21 6.56
CA LEU A 586 -2.26 -28.99 5.83
C LEU A 586 -3.74 -28.65 6.04
N LEU A 587 -4.59 -29.66 6.21
CA LEU A 587 -6.01 -29.51 6.51
C LEU A 587 -6.27 -29.00 7.93
N ALA A 588 -5.45 -29.40 8.91
CA ALA A 588 -5.70 -29.11 10.32
C ALA A 588 -5.80 -27.60 10.66
N PRO A 589 -4.89 -26.70 10.21
CA PRO A 589 -5.01 -25.26 10.47
C PRO A 589 -6.29 -24.66 9.90
N MET A 590 -6.73 -25.16 8.75
CA MET A 590 -7.95 -24.68 8.08
C MET A 590 -9.20 -25.08 8.85
N LEU A 591 -9.26 -26.33 9.31
CA LEU A 591 -10.35 -26.82 10.17
C LEU A 591 -10.34 -26.09 11.53
N ALA A 592 -9.17 -25.73 12.06
CA ALA A 592 -9.04 -24.97 13.30
C ALA A 592 -9.63 -23.57 13.18
N VAL A 593 -9.29 -22.84 12.12
CA VAL A 593 -9.79 -21.49 11.87
C VAL A 593 -11.27 -21.48 11.50
N SER A 594 -11.77 -22.58 10.92
CA SER A 594 -13.18 -22.68 10.57
C SER A 594 -14.07 -22.39 11.78
N ASP A 595 -13.70 -22.75 13.01
CA ASP A 595 -14.57 -22.60 14.19
C ASP A 595 -15.07 -21.16 14.47
N GLY A 596 -14.44 -20.11 13.90
CA GLY A 596 -14.84 -18.70 14.04
C GLY A 596 -15.51 -18.05 12.81
N GLY A 597 -15.91 -16.78 12.98
CA GLY A 597 -16.28 -15.88 11.88
C GLY A 597 -17.76 -15.79 11.49
N PRO A 598 -18.09 -14.92 10.52
CA PRO A 598 -19.47 -14.67 10.10
C PRO A 598 -20.03 -15.78 9.19
N PHE A 599 -19.18 -16.61 8.59
CA PHE A 599 -19.61 -17.66 7.66
C PHE A 599 -20.04 -18.91 8.40
N ARG A 600 -21.33 -19.25 8.32
CA ARG A 600 -21.92 -20.49 8.84
C ARG A 600 -22.00 -21.57 7.77
N PHE A 601 -21.05 -21.55 6.85
CA PHE A 601 -20.79 -22.62 5.90
C PHE A 601 -19.28 -22.82 5.72
N LEU A 602 -18.90 -24.03 5.28
CA LEU A 602 -17.53 -24.38 4.91
C LEU A 602 -17.57 -25.24 3.65
N VAL A 603 -16.73 -24.96 2.67
CA VAL A 603 -16.62 -25.70 1.42
C VAL A 603 -15.27 -26.41 1.38
N LEU A 604 -15.28 -27.73 1.23
CA LEU A 604 -14.09 -28.59 1.11
C LEU A 604 -14.07 -29.22 -0.28
N ASP A 605 -13.15 -28.78 -1.13
CA ASP A 605 -12.92 -29.30 -2.48
C ASP A 605 -11.79 -30.35 -2.47
N ASP A 606 -12.21 -31.57 -2.71
CA ASP A 606 -11.45 -32.82 -2.75
C ASP A 606 -10.48 -33.01 -1.58
N PRO A 607 -10.99 -33.08 -0.32
CA PRO A 607 -10.13 -33.14 0.86
C PRO A 607 -9.41 -34.49 1.03
N VAL A 608 -9.73 -35.49 0.21
CA VAL A 608 -9.24 -36.88 0.30
C VAL A 608 -8.29 -37.14 -0.85
N HIS A 609 -7.09 -36.59 -0.75
CA HIS A 609 -5.99 -36.92 -1.63
C HIS A 609 -4.98 -37.81 -0.89
N ALA A 610 -4.67 -38.99 -1.44
CA ALA A 610 -3.74 -39.96 -0.86
C ALA A 610 -4.04 -40.43 0.58
N PHE A 611 -5.31 -40.42 0.99
CA PHE A 611 -5.76 -40.94 2.29
C PHE A 611 -6.10 -42.43 2.21
N ASP A 612 -5.74 -43.15 3.28
CA ASP A 612 -6.21 -44.51 3.52
C ASP A 612 -7.56 -44.52 4.26
N GLN A 613 -8.09 -45.72 4.51
CA GLN A 613 -9.42 -45.88 5.11
C GLN A 613 -9.53 -45.21 6.49
N VAL A 614 -8.50 -45.35 7.33
CA VAL A 614 -8.48 -44.77 8.68
C VAL A 614 -8.51 -43.25 8.63
N ARG A 615 -7.72 -42.62 7.75
CA ARG A 615 -7.71 -41.17 7.61
C ARG A 615 -9.00 -40.63 6.98
N VAL A 616 -9.63 -41.37 6.08
CA VAL A 616 -10.97 -41.01 5.56
C VAL A 616 -12.00 -40.99 6.69
N ASP A 617 -12.05 -42.03 7.52
CA ASP A 617 -13.00 -42.09 8.65
C ASP A 617 -12.79 -40.94 9.65
N ARG A 618 -11.53 -40.64 9.98
CA ARG A 618 -11.18 -39.54 10.89
C ARG A 618 -11.48 -38.17 10.32
N LEU A 619 -11.22 -37.96 9.03
CA LEU A 619 -11.64 -36.74 8.36
C LEU A 619 -13.16 -36.61 8.41
N ALA A 620 -13.90 -37.67 8.13
CA ALA A 620 -15.35 -37.67 8.22
C ALA A 620 -15.82 -37.33 9.64
N ALA A 621 -15.18 -37.86 10.68
CA ALA A 621 -15.44 -37.50 12.08
C ALA A 621 -15.18 -36.01 12.34
N ALA A 622 -14.02 -35.48 11.94
CA ALA A 622 -13.66 -34.07 12.12
C ALA A 622 -14.64 -33.12 11.38
N VAL A 623 -15.02 -33.47 10.15
CA VAL A 623 -16.02 -32.74 9.37
C VAL A 623 -17.39 -32.78 10.03
N SER A 624 -17.80 -33.93 10.59
CA SER A 624 -19.06 -34.09 11.31
C SER A 624 -19.13 -33.21 12.56
N GLU A 625 -18.02 -33.08 13.29
CA GLU A 625 -17.94 -32.15 14.44
C GLU A 625 -18.12 -30.69 14.00
N VAL A 626 -17.47 -30.27 12.92
CA VAL A 626 -17.64 -28.92 12.36
C VAL A 626 -19.09 -28.71 11.90
N ALA A 627 -19.71 -29.72 11.27
CA ALA A 627 -21.08 -29.68 10.75
C ALA A 627 -22.16 -29.49 11.83
N LYS A 628 -21.86 -29.71 13.11
CA LYS A 628 -22.79 -29.44 14.22
C LYS A 628 -23.14 -27.95 14.34
N ALA A 629 -22.23 -27.06 13.95
CA ALA A 629 -22.38 -25.61 14.11
C ALA A 629 -22.63 -24.86 12.79
N ARG A 630 -22.46 -25.52 11.64
CA ARG A 630 -22.52 -24.89 10.31
C ARG A 630 -22.84 -25.91 9.21
N ARG A 631 -23.18 -25.45 8.01
CA ARG A 631 -23.30 -26.34 6.84
C ARG A 631 -21.92 -26.62 6.22
N VAL A 632 -21.55 -27.87 6.03
CA VAL A 632 -20.30 -28.23 5.33
C VAL A 632 -20.60 -28.82 3.96
N LEU A 633 -20.13 -28.17 2.91
CA LEU A 633 -20.18 -28.67 1.53
C LEU A 633 -18.91 -29.46 1.25
N VAL A 634 -19.04 -30.74 0.98
CA VAL A 634 -17.91 -31.62 0.64
C VAL A 634 -18.01 -31.98 -0.83
N LEU A 635 -17.13 -31.40 -1.66
CA LEU A 635 -17.02 -31.75 -3.06
C LEU A 635 -15.98 -32.85 -3.20
N THR A 636 -16.40 -34.05 -3.58
CA THR A 636 -15.48 -35.19 -3.68
C THR A 636 -15.92 -36.19 -4.74
N HIS A 637 -14.95 -36.96 -5.22
CA HIS A 637 -15.20 -38.13 -6.04
C HIS A 637 -14.97 -39.44 -5.25
N ASP A 638 -14.47 -39.35 -4.01
CA ASP A 638 -14.18 -40.50 -3.16
C ASP A 638 -15.46 -41.05 -2.53
N GLU A 639 -15.82 -42.26 -2.93
CA GLU A 639 -17.02 -42.96 -2.46
C GLU A 639 -16.94 -43.29 -0.96
N ARG A 640 -15.75 -43.59 -0.44
CA ARG A 640 -15.53 -43.97 0.95
C ARG A 640 -15.86 -42.78 1.85
N LEU A 641 -15.37 -41.59 1.50
CA LEU A 641 -15.69 -40.38 2.28
C LEU A 641 -17.20 -40.09 2.27
N LYS A 642 -17.86 -40.23 1.12
CA LYS A 642 -19.31 -40.06 1.01
C LYS A 642 -20.05 -41.01 1.96
N GLU A 643 -19.72 -42.30 1.94
CA GLU A 643 -20.31 -43.32 2.83
C GLU A 643 -20.13 -42.95 4.32
N HIS A 644 -18.90 -42.59 4.72
CA HIS A 644 -18.59 -42.23 6.11
C HIS A 644 -19.34 -40.96 6.56
N LEU A 645 -19.47 -39.96 5.71
CA LEU A 645 -20.21 -38.73 6.04
C LEU A 645 -21.71 -38.97 6.19
N LEU A 646 -22.30 -39.76 5.28
CA LEU A 646 -23.71 -40.14 5.34
C LEU A 646 -24.05 -40.90 6.61
N ALA A 647 -23.19 -41.82 7.02
CA ALA A 647 -23.45 -42.58 8.22
C ALA A 647 -23.20 -41.83 9.53
N ARG A 648 -22.39 -40.78 9.49
CA ARG A 648 -22.11 -39.95 10.66
C ARG A 648 -23.14 -38.85 10.90
N ASN A 649 -23.85 -38.41 9.87
CA ASN A 649 -24.69 -37.23 9.95
C ASN A 649 -26.11 -37.52 9.49
N ALA A 650 -27.08 -37.35 10.40
CA ALA A 650 -28.50 -37.46 10.07
C ALA A 650 -28.96 -36.34 9.11
N ASN A 651 -28.37 -35.14 9.21
CA ASN A 651 -28.60 -34.04 8.26
C ASN A 651 -27.49 -34.02 7.19
N CYS A 652 -27.48 -35.03 6.33
CA CYS A 652 -26.55 -35.17 5.21
C CYS A 652 -27.33 -35.31 3.89
N ASP A 653 -27.13 -34.38 2.97
CA ASP A 653 -27.68 -34.40 1.61
C ASP A 653 -26.59 -34.78 0.60
N VAL A 654 -26.92 -35.53 -0.44
CA VAL A 654 -26.00 -35.87 -1.53
C VAL A 654 -26.51 -35.30 -2.83
N ARG A 655 -25.64 -34.61 -3.57
CA ARG A 655 -25.93 -34.04 -4.87
C ARG A 655 -24.99 -34.61 -5.91
N GLY A 656 -25.56 -35.33 -6.87
CA GLY A 656 -24.85 -35.76 -8.05
C GLY A 656 -24.60 -34.55 -8.96
N VAL A 657 -23.36 -34.41 -9.42
CA VAL A 657 -22.98 -33.42 -10.44
C VAL A 657 -22.43 -34.16 -11.66
N ALA A 658 -23.02 -33.87 -12.81
CA ALA A 658 -22.63 -34.43 -14.08
C ALA A 658 -22.45 -33.32 -15.12
N ARG A 659 -21.45 -33.49 -15.98
CA ARG A 659 -21.16 -32.60 -17.10
C ARG A 659 -21.45 -33.34 -18.40
N ASP A 660 -22.28 -32.76 -19.25
CA ASP A 660 -22.50 -33.24 -20.61
C ASP A 660 -21.21 -33.01 -21.44
N PRO A 661 -20.59 -34.06 -22.00
CA PRO A 661 -19.34 -33.91 -22.76
C PRO A 661 -19.47 -33.09 -24.05
N GLY A 662 -20.66 -33.04 -24.65
CA GLY A 662 -20.92 -32.34 -25.90
C GLY A 662 -21.28 -30.88 -25.69
N THR A 663 -22.22 -30.60 -24.79
CA THR A 663 -22.71 -29.23 -24.54
C THR A 663 -21.91 -28.50 -23.47
N GLY A 664 -21.18 -29.23 -22.62
CA GLY A 664 -20.46 -28.67 -21.47
C GLY A 664 -21.37 -28.24 -20.32
N ILE A 665 -22.69 -28.44 -20.44
CA ILE A 665 -23.69 -28.10 -19.43
C ILE A 665 -23.46 -28.99 -18.20
N VAL A 666 -23.41 -28.34 -17.04
CA VAL A 666 -23.31 -29.02 -15.74
C VAL A 666 -24.69 -29.04 -15.11
N THR A 667 -25.12 -30.22 -14.69
CA THR A 667 -26.38 -30.42 -13.97
C THR A 667 -26.10 -30.89 -12.55
N SER A 668 -26.92 -30.43 -11.61
CA SER A 668 -26.93 -30.93 -10.23
C SER A 668 -28.30 -31.53 -9.94
N ALA A 669 -28.31 -32.74 -9.41
CA ALA A 669 -29.53 -33.41 -8.94
C ALA A 669 -29.28 -34.00 -7.56
N VAL A 670 -30.28 -33.94 -6.68
CA VAL A 670 -30.24 -34.66 -5.40
C VAL A 670 -30.11 -36.15 -5.71
N GLN A 671 -29.00 -36.75 -5.31
CA GLN A 671 -28.82 -38.18 -5.34
C GLN A 671 -29.50 -38.75 -4.09
N GLY A 672 -30.53 -39.56 -4.30
CA GLY A 672 -31.09 -40.38 -3.23
C GLY A 672 -30.04 -41.38 -2.71
N GLU A 673 -30.37 -42.04 -1.59
CA GLU A 673 -29.55 -43.13 -1.05
C GLU A 673 -29.22 -44.18 -2.14
N MET A 674 -28.02 -44.76 -2.14
CA MET A 674 -27.54 -45.62 -3.24
C MET A 674 -28.49 -46.79 -3.53
N TRP A 675 -29.13 -47.34 -2.50
CA TRP A 675 -30.17 -48.36 -2.69
C TRP A 675 -31.33 -47.85 -3.55
N LYS A 676 -31.71 -46.58 -3.44
CA LYS A 676 -32.80 -45.96 -4.21
C LYS A 676 -32.40 -45.81 -5.68
N VAL A 677 -31.13 -45.49 -5.96
CA VAL A 677 -30.57 -45.46 -7.31
C VAL A 677 -30.60 -46.85 -7.94
N LEU A 678 -30.12 -47.87 -7.22
CA LEU A 678 -30.13 -49.26 -7.71
C LEU A 678 -31.55 -49.77 -8.01
N LEU A 679 -32.55 -49.38 -7.21
CA LEU A 679 -33.95 -49.73 -7.49
C LEU A 679 -34.54 -48.94 -8.66
N LEU A 680 -34.13 -47.68 -8.87
CA LEU A 680 -34.50 -46.93 -10.07
C LEU A 680 -33.90 -47.56 -11.33
N ASP A 681 -32.64 -48.01 -11.27
CA ASP A 681 -32.00 -48.75 -12.37
C ASP A 681 -32.74 -50.06 -12.65
N ALA A 682 -33.20 -50.76 -11.61
CA ALA A 682 -34.01 -51.96 -11.76
C ALA A 682 -35.33 -51.67 -12.49
N LEU A 683 -36.00 -50.55 -12.17
CA LEU A 683 -37.19 -50.10 -12.92
C LEU A 683 -36.84 -49.75 -14.37
N GLY A 684 -35.71 -49.06 -14.61
CA GLY A 684 -35.24 -48.71 -15.95
C GLY A 684 -34.94 -49.95 -16.81
N VAL A 685 -34.38 -51.01 -16.22
CA VAL A 685 -34.17 -52.31 -16.89
C VAL A 685 -35.51 -52.94 -17.28
N LEU A 686 -36.52 -52.89 -16.41
CA LEU A 686 -37.86 -53.40 -16.72
C LEU A 686 -38.53 -52.61 -17.86
N ASP A 687 -38.42 -51.27 -17.84
CA ASP A 687 -38.99 -50.41 -18.88
C ASP A 687 -38.28 -50.63 -20.24
N THR A 688 -36.96 -50.82 -20.22
CA THR A 688 -36.18 -51.14 -21.42
C THR A 688 -36.52 -52.53 -21.95
N ALA A 689 -36.67 -53.53 -21.08
CA ALA A 689 -37.07 -54.88 -21.47
C ALA A 689 -38.48 -54.93 -22.07
N GLN A 690 -39.38 -54.03 -21.65
CA GLN A 690 -40.72 -53.89 -22.21
C GLN A 690 -40.71 -53.27 -23.61
N THR A 691 -39.77 -52.38 -23.89
CA THR A 691 -39.70 -51.61 -25.16
C THR A 691 -38.77 -52.23 -26.21
N GLN A 692 -37.71 -52.95 -25.80
CA GLN A 692 -36.71 -53.55 -26.68
C GLN A 692 -36.30 -54.97 -26.24
N PRO A 693 -37.06 -56.01 -26.62
CA PRO A 693 -36.81 -57.38 -26.14
C PRO A 693 -35.54 -58.06 -26.69
N GLN A 694 -34.93 -57.52 -27.76
CA GLN A 694 -33.95 -58.25 -28.59
C GLN A 694 -32.46 -57.88 -28.33
N GLY A 695 -32.11 -57.21 -27.23
CA GLY A 695 -30.76 -56.65 -27.03
C GLY A 695 -30.04 -57.01 -25.73
N VAL A 696 -30.65 -57.75 -24.79
CA VAL A 696 -30.05 -57.94 -23.45
C VAL A 696 -29.35 -59.30 -23.36
N THR A 697 -28.05 -59.29 -23.05
CA THR A 697 -27.20 -60.49 -22.90
C THR A 697 -27.52 -61.33 -21.66
N LEU A 698 -28.24 -60.77 -20.68
CA LEU A 698 -28.72 -61.43 -19.47
C LEU A 698 -30.25 -61.26 -19.36
N PRO A 699 -30.98 -62.24 -18.80
CA PRO A 699 -32.42 -62.10 -18.60
C PRO A 699 -32.73 -60.89 -17.69
N PRO A 700 -33.73 -60.05 -18.02
CA PRO A 700 -34.07 -58.87 -17.21
C PRO A 700 -34.35 -59.18 -15.74
N TYR A 701 -34.93 -60.35 -15.45
CA TYR A 701 -35.21 -60.78 -14.07
C TYR A 701 -33.94 -60.99 -13.24
N ASP A 702 -32.84 -61.46 -13.84
CA ASP A 702 -31.58 -61.68 -13.11
C ASP A 702 -30.90 -60.36 -12.75
N ILE A 703 -30.93 -59.41 -13.69
CA ILE A 703 -30.42 -58.05 -13.48
C ILE A 703 -31.22 -57.36 -12.38
N VAL A 704 -32.56 -57.35 -12.49
CA VAL A 704 -33.46 -56.70 -11.53
C VAL A 704 -33.30 -57.28 -10.12
N ARG A 705 -33.25 -58.61 -10.00
CA ARG A 705 -33.05 -59.27 -8.69
C ARG A 705 -31.65 -59.05 -8.13
N GLY A 706 -30.63 -58.98 -8.99
CA GLY A 706 -29.28 -58.58 -8.60
C GLY A 706 -29.26 -57.14 -8.06
N LEU A 707 -29.94 -56.22 -8.71
CA LEU A 707 -30.06 -54.83 -8.26
C LEU A 707 -30.87 -54.70 -6.97
N CYS A 708 -31.97 -55.45 -6.80
CA CYS A 708 -32.73 -55.49 -5.55
C CYS A 708 -31.90 -56.02 -4.37
N ARG A 709 -31.10 -57.07 -4.62
CA ARG A 709 -30.15 -57.58 -3.63
C ARG A 709 -29.14 -56.52 -3.24
N GLN A 710 -28.48 -55.89 -4.22
CA GLN A 710 -27.46 -54.87 -3.99
C GLN A 710 -28.05 -53.66 -3.25
N ALA A 711 -29.27 -53.25 -3.61
CA ALA A 711 -29.97 -52.17 -2.94
C ALA A 711 -30.19 -52.50 -1.46
N PHE A 712 -30.75 -53.67 -1.16
CA PHE A 712 -31.00 -54.10 0.21
C PHE A 712 -29.71 -54.28 1.02
N ASP A 713 -28.69 -54.91 0.42
CA ASP A 713 -27.37 -55.07 1.05
C ASP A 713 -26.72 -53.71 1.33
N ASN A 714 -26.88 -52.71 0.45
CA ASN A 714 -26.40 -51.34 0.66
C ASN A 714 -27.16 -50.61 1.78
N ALA A 715 -28.48 -50.82 1.88
CA ALA A 715 -29.29 -50.33 3.00
C ALA A 715 -28.88 -50.96 4.34
N LEU A 716 -28.58 -52.27 4.36
CA LEU A 716 -28.02 -52.97 5.53
C LEU A 716 -26.66 -52.41 5.93
N ARG A 717 -25.78 -52.21 4.95
CA ARG A 717 -24.46 -51.61 5.15
C ARG A 717 -24.58 -50.22 5.78
N SER A 718 -25.51 -49.40 5.28
CA SER A 718 -25.82 -48.07 5.81
C SER A 718 -26.38 -48.10 7.24
N LEU A 719 -27.22 -49.09 7.58
CA LEU A 719 -27.71 -49.31 8.95
C LEU A 719 -26.57 -49.66 9.91
N VAL A 720 -25.73 -50.64 9.56
CA VAL A 720 -24.62 -51.09 10.39
C VAL A 720 -23.60 -49.97 10.59
N LEU A 721 -23.26 -49.25 9.53
CA LEU A 721 -22.34 -48.11 9.60
C LEU A 721 -22.88 -47.02 10.54
N ARG A 722 -24.16 -46.65 10.43
CA ARG A 722 -24.80 -45.69 11.35
C ARG A 722 -24.81 -46.18 12.80
N ALA A 723 -25.05 -47.47 13.02
CA ALA A 723 -25.04 -48.06 14.36
C ALA A 723 -23.63 -48.06 14.98
N ALA A 724 -22.60 -48.46 14.21
CA ALA A 724 -21.21 -48.45 14.63
C ALA A 724 -20.76 -47.04 15.02
N VAL A 725 -21.06 -46.04 14.17
CA VAL A 725 -20.75 -44.64 14.44
C VAL A 725 -21.45 -44.13 15.69
N ARG A 726 -22.77 -44.33 15.82
CA ARG A 726 -23.54 -43.86 17.00
C ARG A 726 -22.99 -44.42 18.31
N GLN A 727 -22.45 -45.63 18.27
CA GLN A 727 -21.88 -46.31 19.43
C GLN A 727 -20.38 -46.11 19.57
N SER A 728 -19.75 -45.30 18.72
CA SER A 728 -18.30 -45.10 18.67
C SER A 728 -17.49 -46.40 18.53
N ARG A 729 -18.03 -47.39 17.81
CA ARG A 729 -17.36 -48.65 17.46
C ARG A 729 -16.64 -48.48 16.11
N ALA A 730 -15.59 -49.28 15.89
CA ALA A 730 -14.78 -49.25 14.67
C ALA A 730 -15.61 -49.68 13.45
N PRO A 731 -16.03 -48.76 12.55
CA PRO A 731 -17.00 -49.08 11.51
C PRO A 731 -16.41 -49.97 10.41
N ASP A 732 -15.11 -49.88 10.18
CA ASP A 732 -14.36 -50.73 9.25
C ASP A 732 -14.42 -52.22 9.64
N GLN A 733 -14.23 -52.54 10.93
CA GLN A 733 -14.33 -53.91 11.41
C GLN A 733 -15.75 -54.46 11.28
N ASP A 734 -16.75 -53.68 11.69
CA ASP A 734 -18.17 -54.05 11.60
C ASP A 734 -18.62 -54.28 10.15
N LEU A 735 -18.20 -53.40 9.24
CA LEU A 735 -18.50 -53.51 7.82
C LEU A 735 -17.80 -54.71 7.19
N GLN A 736 -16.57 -54.99 7.59
CA GLN A 736 -15.85 -56.16 7.10
C GLN A 736 -16.50 -57.46 7.57
N GLU A 737 -16.93 -57.54 8.83
CA GLU A 737 -17.69 -58.69 9.35
C GLU A 737 -19.04 -58.89 8.65
N LEU A 738 -19.66 -57.81 8.17
CA LEU A 738 -20.88 -57.87 7.35
C LEU A 738 -20.58 -58.31 5.91
N ASP A 739 -19.49 -57.81 5.33
CA ASP A 739 -19.11 -58.07 3.94
C ASP A 739 -18.59 -59.52 3.75
N ASP A 740 -17.97 -60.11 4.78
CA ASP A 740 -17.50 -61.52 4.83
C ASP A 740 -18.64 -62.55 4.68
N GLU A 741 -19.90 -62.13 4.85
CA GLU A 741 -21.06 -63.00 4.70
C GLU A 741 -21.57 -63.02 3.25
N ASP A 742 -21.58 -64.21 2.63
CA ASP A 742 -21.92 -64.39 1.21
C ASP A 742 -23.42 -64.27 0.88
N ARG A 743 -24.29 -64.42 1.88
CA ARG A 743 -25.76 -64.48 1.69
C ARG A 743 -26.45 -63.33 2.41
N THR A 744 -27.41 -62.67 1.77
CA THR A 744 -28.19 -61.58 2.39
C THR A 744 -28.86 -61.99 3.70
N ARG A 745 -29.40 -63.21 3.84
CA ARG A 745 -29.92 -63.70 5.15
C ARG A 745 -28.85 -63.79 6.23
N ALA A 746 -27.62 -64.15 5.87
CA ALA A 746 -26.52 -64.17 6.81
C ALA A 746 -26.10 -62.74 7.19
N ARG A 747 -26.05 -61.83 6.21
CA ARG A 747 -25.86 -60.38 6.43
C ARG A 747 -26.92 -59.79 7.37
N ILE A 748 -28.21 -60.11 7.20
CA ILE A 748 -29.27 -59.67 8.11
C ILE A 748 -29.01 -60.16 9.54
N ARG A 749 -28.67 -61.45 9.71
CA ARG A 749 -28.35 -62.00 11.04
C ARG A 749 -27.15 -61.32 11.67
N ARG A 750 -26.10 -61.02 10.87
CA ARG A 750 -24.92 -60.32 11.36
C ARG A 750 -25.23 -58.87 11.71
N ALA A 751 -25.93 -58.15 10.83
CA ALA A 751 -26.42 -56.80 11.09
C ALA A 751 -27.24 -56.75 12.38
N ARG A 752 -28.15 -57.71 12.62
CA ARG A 752 -28.93 -57.82 13.86
C ARG A 752 -28.06 -57.91 15.11
N GLN A 753 -26.96 -58.66 15.05
CA GLN A 753 -25.99 -58.74 16.15
C GLN A 753 -25.27 -57.41 16.37
N LEU A 754 -24.85 -56.75 15.28
CA LEU A 754 -24.11 -55.48 15.34
C LEU A 754 -24.99 -54.29 15.80
N VAL A 755 -26.31 -54.34 15.56
CA VAL A 755 -27.25 -53.30 15.98
C VAL A 755 -28.04 -53.65 17.25
N ALA A 756 -27.72 -54.75 17.93
CA ALA A 756 -28.50 -55.27 19.07
C ALA A 756 -28.67 -54.27 20.23
N SER A 757 -27.73 -53.35 20.40
CA SER A 757 -27.75 -52.27 21.39
C SER A 757 -28.64 -51.07 21.01
N ILE A 758 -29.23 -51.05 19.80
CA ILE A 758 -30.18 -50.03 19.33
C ILE A 758 -31.53 -50.69 19.04
N PRO A 759 -32.47 -50.71 20.01
CA PRO A 759 -33.75 -51.41 19.86
C PRO A 759 -34.53 -51.02 18.61
N ALA A 760 -34.58 -49.71 18.28
CA ALA A 760 -35.27 -49.22 17.10
C ALA A 760 -34.69 -49.78 15.78
N ALA A 761 -33.37 -49.91 15.69
CA ALA A 761 -32.70 -50.48 14.52
C ALA A 761 -32.96 -51.98 14.38
N GLY A 762 -33.01 -52.71 15.51
CA GLY A 762 -33.42 -54.11 15.54
C GLY A 762 -34.85 -54.30 15.02
N THR A 763 -35.80 -53.51 15.51
CA THR A 763 -37.20 -53.59 15.08
C THR A 763 -37.37 -53.32 13.58
N ALA A 764 -36.74 -52.28 13.03
CA ALA A 764 -36.86 -52.04 11.60
C ALA A 764 -36.15 -53.07 10.73
N LEU A 765 -35.07 -53.68 11.23
CA LEU A 765 -34.42 -54.78 10.52
C LEU A 765 -35.33 -56.00 10.46
N ASP A 766 -36.06 -56.29 11.55
CA ASP A 766 -37.06 -57.36 11.60
C ASP A 766 -38.23 -57.08 10.66
N ASP A 767 -38.77 -55.84 10.65
CA ASP A 767 -39.82 -55.41 9.73
C ASP A 767 -39.36 -55.50 8.27
N ALA A 768 -38.14 -55.07 7.98
CA ALA A 768 -37.54 -55.13 6.65
C ALA A 768 -37.34 -56.59 6.20
N GLU A 769 -36.82 -57.47 7.07
CA GLU A 769 -36.68 -58.90 6.78
C GLU A 769 -38.04 -59.56 6.50
N GLN A 770 -39.09 -59.18 7.23
CA GLN A 770 -40.44 -59.69 7.00
C GLN A 770 -40.97 -59.31 5.61
N LEU A 771 -40.68 -58.09 5.13
CA LEU A 771 -41.08 -57.63 3.81
C LEU A 771 -40.36 -58.38 2.68
N VAL A 772 -39.03 -58.56 2.78
CA VAL A 772 -38.23 -59.13 1.69
C VAL A 772 -38.01 -60.64 1.79
N GLY A 773 -38.37 -61.26 2.91
CA GLY A 773 -37.99 -62.64 3.26
C GLY A 773 -38.36 -63.70 2.22
N ALA A 774 -39.48 -63.50 1.51
CA ALA A 774 -39.95 -64.38 0.43
C ALA A 774 -39.11 -64.26 -0.86
N TYR A 775 -38.42 -63.13 -1.05
CA TYR A 775 -37.66 -62.81 -2.26
C TYR A 775 -36.16 -63.08 -2.13
N LEU A 776 -35.62 -63.12 -0.90
CA LEU A 776 -34.18 -63.25 -0.63
C LEU A 776 -33.52 -64.47 -1.31
N ASP A 777 -34.20 -65.61 -1.36
CA ASP A 777 -33.67 -66.82 -2.01
C ASP A 777 -33.58 -66.66 -3.53
N GLY A 778 -34.55 -65.97 -4.13
CA GLY A 778 -34.56 -65.64 -5.56
C GLY A 778 -33.47 -64.62 -5.91
N TRP A 779 -33.34 -63.57 -5.10
CA TRP A 779 -32.30 -62.55 -5.23
C TRP A 779 -30.90 -63.17 -5.18
N ASN A 780 -30.65 -64.03 -4.20
CA ASN A 780 -29.36 -64.67 -4.04
C ASN A 780 -29.01 -65.60 -5.21
N ARG A 781 -29.97 -66.40 -5.70
CA ARG A 781 -29.74 -67.32 -6.83
C ARG A 781 -29.44 -66.58 -8.13
N SER A 782 -30.20 -65.53 -8.44
CA SER A 782 -30.00 -64.72 -9.64
C SER A 782 -28.61 -64.05 -9.66
N SER A 783 -28.10 -63.58 -8.51
CA SER A 783 -26.74 -63.02 -8.43
C SER A 783 -25.62 -64.04 -8.65
N HIS A 784 -25.89 -65.33 -8.46
CA HIS A 784 -24.93 -66.42 -8.64
C HIS A 784 -25.15 -67.22 -9.94
N GLY A 785 -25.99 -66.73 -10.86
CA GLY A 785 -26.28 -67.40 -12.14
C GLY A 785 -27.01 -68.73 -12.01
N ASN A 786 -27.69 -68.96 -10.87
CA ASN A 786 -28.46 -70.18 -10.60
C ASN A 786 -29.90 -70.05 -11.13
N PRO A 787 -30.63 -71.17 -11.33
CA PRO A 787 -31.98 -71.13 -11.88
C PRO A 787 -32.91 -70.19 -11.10
N PRO A 788 -33.65 -69.30 -11.77
CA PRO A 788 -34.52 -68.33 -11.13
C PRO A 788 -35.65 -69.01 -10.35
N VAL A 789 -35.94 -68.50 -9.16
CA VAL A 789 -37.06 -68.93 -8.30
C VAL A 789 -38.02 -67.75 -8.15
N GLY A 790 -39.31 -67.99 -8.36
CA GLY A 790 -40.35 -66.95 -8.32
C GLY A 790 -40.87 -66.54 -9.70
N ALA A 791 -41.85 -65.63 -9.71
CA ALA A 791 -42.47 -65.11 -10.93
C ALA A 791 -41.45 -64.35 -11.80
N GLN A 792 -41.59 -64.42 -13.11
CA GLN A 792 -40.64 -63.82 -14.08
C GLN A 792 -41.28 -62.75 -14.96
N ASP A 793 -42.59 -62.54 -14.81
CA ASP A 793 -43.31 -61.49 -15.52
C ASP A 793 -42.99 -60.10 -14.94
N ILE A 794 -42.99 -59.10 -15.82
CA ILE A 794 -42.65 -57.70 -15.49
C ILE A 794 -43.51 -57.14 -14.34
N PRO A 795 -44.84 -57.35 -14.28
CA PRO A 795 -45.66 -56.89 -13.15
C PRO A 795 -45.19 -57.43 -11.79
N SER A 796 -44.89 -58.73 -11.73
CA SER A 796 -44.38 -59.36 -10.50
C SER A 796 -43.01 -58.81 -10.11
N LEU A 797 -42.09 -58.64 -11.06
CA LEU A 797 -40.76 -58.04 -10.80
C LEU A 797 -40.86 -56.58 -10.33
N ARG A 798 -41.81 -55.80 -10.88
CA ARG A 798 -42.06 -54.43 -10.42
C ARG A 798 -42.57 -54.41 -8.98
N ALA A 799 -43.41 -55.37 -8.58
CA ALA A 799 -43.83 -55.54 -7.19
C ALA A 799 -42.67 -55.98 -6.27
N GLU A 800 -41.74 -56.82 -6.75
CA GLU A 800 -40.50 -57.15 -6.03
C GLU A 800 -39.67 -55.90 -5.75
N VAL A 801 -39.46 -55.04 -6.76
CA VAL A 801 -38.72 -53.77 -6.62
C VAL A 801 -39.39 -52.82 -5.62
N GLN A 802 -40.73 -52.70 -5.67
CA GLN A 802 -41.48 -51.88 -4.71
C GLN A 802 -41.37 -52.41 -3.28
N THR A 803 -41.38 -53.72 -3.09
CA THR A 803 -41.20 -54.33 -1.77
C THR A 803 -39.79 -54.13 -1.25
N ALA A 804 -38.78 -54.25 -2.13
CA ALA A 804 -37.40 -53.92 -1.80
C ALA A 804 -37.25 -52.46 -1.37
N GLN A 805 -37.92 -51.52 -2.07
CA GLN A 805 -37.93 -50.11 -1.72
C GLN A 805 -38.51 -49.89 -0.31
N GLN A 806 -39.69 -50.42 -0.03
CA GLN A 806 -40.33 -50.29 1.29
C GLN A 806 -39.44 -50.83 2.40
N ALA A 807 -38.78 -51.96 2.16
CA ALA A 807 -37.87 -52.56 3.13
C ALA A 807 -36.62 -51.69 3.34
N CYS A 808 -36.00 -51.19 2.27
CA CYS A 808 -34.85 -50.28 2.38
C CYS A 808 -35.22 -49.00 3.17
N GLU A 809 -36.38 -48.39 2.87
CA GLU A 809 -36.87 -47.21 3.59
C GLU A 809 -37.03 -47.48 5.09
N ARG A 810 -37.53 -48.67 5.47
CA ARG A 810 -37.68 -49.02 6.90
C ARG A 810 -36.36 -49.03 7.65
N ILE A 811 -35.32 -49.59 7.05
CA ILE A 811 -33.99 -49.64 7.68
C ILE A 811 -33.23 -48.32 7.53
N THR A 812 -33.49 -47.51 6.50
CA THR A 812 -32.79 -46.21 6.33
C THR A 812 -33.41 -45.03 7.08
N THR A 813 -34.64 -45.13 7.61
CA THR A 813 -35.27 -44.00 8.32
C THR A 813 -34.85 -43.86 9.81
N ILE A 814 -34.04 -44.78 10.36
CA ILE A 814 -33.61 -44.83 11.79
C ILE A 814 -32.19 -44.33 11.97
#